data_AF-A0A9D2TUA6-F1
#
_entry.id   AF-A0A9D2TUA6-F1
#
_cell.length_a   1.000
_cell.length_b   1.000
_cell.length_c   1.000
_cell.angle_alpha   90.00
_cell.angle_beta   90.00
_cell.angle_gamma   90.00
#
_symmetry.space_group_name_H-M   'P 1'
#
loop_
_entity.id
_entity.type
_entity.pdbx_description
1 polymer ?
#
loop_
_entity_poly.entity_id
_entity_poly.type
_entity_poly.pdbx_seq_one_letter_code
_entity_poly.pdbx_strand_id
1 'polypeptide(L)'
;MFDAKRTVPKAPLHDERFEHDNCGIGACVNIKGAKSRSTVENALKIVENLEHRAGKDAEGKTGDGVGILTQIPHDFFRKVTKPLGIELGGEREYGVGMFFFPQDELKRNQAKKMFEIIVEKEGLTFLGWREVPCNPAVLGERAVECMPCIMQGFVKKPAATPKGIDFDRKLYIARRVFEQSSDNTYVVSLSSRTIVYKGMFLVGQLRTFFTDLQSPDYTSAIAIVHSRFSTNTNPSWERAHPNRFIVHNGEINTIRGNYDKMLAREENMQSEHLRDQLYKVLPAINPDGSDSAMLDNTLEFLVMSGMDLPLAVMITIPEPWANNKTMSQTKRDFYQYYATMMEPWDGPASILFSDGDIMGAVLDRNGLRPSRYMILDDDTLILSSEVGVLDIDPTRIRLKERLHPGKMLLVDTVKGEVIDDDHLKESYAARQPYGEWLDSNLVELKDLKIPNERVPEYTNEERSRLQKAFGYTYDEVKTSILPMAKNGSEATAAMGVDTPLPFLSKTHHPLFHSFKQLFAQVTNPPIDAIREHVVTSTTVYIGAEGDVLEEKAKNCNVLKVNNPILTNTDLLKIKSMKVEGFKVAVVPITYYKNTKLERAIERLYVEVDRCYREGANILILSDRGVDENHVAMPSLLAVSALNQHLVKTKKRTSVALILESGEPRDVHDFATLLGYGACAINPYLAQETIRELIDSKMLDKDYYAAVNDYNNAILNGIVKIASKMGISTIQSYQGSQIFEAIGLDQEVIDRYFTNTVCRIGGISLADIEKEVDDLHSMAFDPLGLETDLTLDSPGHHKMRSGGDDHLYNPATIHTLQEATRRGDYELFKQYTAMVNAEDGVRNLRGLMDFKYPKKGVPLEEVESVDSIVTRFKTGAMSYGSISQEAHETMAIAMNILHGKSNSGEGGEDPARLKPGPDGLNRCSAIKQVASGRFGVTSEYLVSAQEIQIKMAQGAKPGEGGHLPGGKVYPWIAKTRHSTPGVSLISPPPHHDIYSIEDLAQLIYDLKNANNKARISVKLVSEKGVGTVAAGVAKAGAQVILISGYDGGTGAAPRSSIHNAGLPWELGLAETQQTLIENGLRQRVRIETDGKLMSGRDVAIAAILGAEEFGFATAPLVTMGCVMMRV
;
A
#
# COMPACT_ATOMS: atom_id res chain seq x y z
N MET A 1 0.95 -11.63 -46.59
CA MET A 1 -0.39 -11.86 -45.98
C MET A 1 -0.27 -13.03 -45.03
N PHE A 2 0.02 -12.76 -43.76
CA PHE A 2 -0.26 -13.68 -42.66
C PHE A 2 -1.30 -12.97 -41.81
N ASP A 3 -2.57 -13.22 -42.16
CA ASP A 3 -3.73 -12.76 -41.39
C ASP A 3 -3.89 -13.71 -40.20
N ALA A 4 -2.93 -13.67 -39.29
CA ALA A 4 -3.08 -14.26 -37.98
C ALA A 4 -3.88 -13.26 -37.15
N LYS A 5 -5.18 -13.50 -36.99
CA LYS A 5 -5.92 -12.99 -35.84
C LYS A 5 -5.12 -13.35 -34.59
N ARG A 6 -4.30 -12.42 -34.10
CA ARG A 6 -3.70 -12.48 -32.78
C ARG A 6 -4.85 -12.26 -31.80
N THR A 7 -5.56 -13.32 -31.46
CA THR A 7 -6.11 -13.42 -30.10
C THR A 7 -4.89 -13.51 -29.19
N VAL A 8 -4.33 -12.35 -28.83
CA VAL A 8 -3.31 -12.28 -27.78
C VAL A 8 -4.00 -12.86 -26.54
N PRO A 9 -3.48 -13.95 -25.95
CA PRO A 9 -4.02 -14.44 -24.69
C PRO A 9 -4.00 -13.29 -23.68
N LYS A 10 -5.09 -13.07 -22.94
CA LYS A 10 -5.08 -12.11 -21.83
C LYS A 10 -3.89 -12.43 -20.93
N ALA A 11 -3.02 -11.46 -20.66
CA ALA A 11 -1.86 -11.73 -19.82
C ALA A 11 -2.32 -12.15 -18.43
N PRO A 12 -1.91 -13.32 -17.93
CA PRO A 12 -2.47 -13.89 -16.69
C PRO A 12 -1.98 -13.17 -15.43
N LEU A 13 -0.87 -12.41 -15.50
CA LEU A 13 -0.31 -11.70 -14.34
C LEU A 13 -0.61 -10.20 -14.34
N HIS A 14 -1.05 -9.62 -15.46
CA HIS A 14 -1.47 -8.22 -15.49
C HIS A 14 -2.92 -8.09 -14.97
N ASP A 15 -3.12 -7.12 -14.08
CA ASP A 15 -4.41 -6.82 -13.46
C ASP A 15 -4.61 -5.30 -13.38
N GLU A 16 -5.71 -4.81 -13.95
CA GLU A 16 -6.06 -3.38 -13.99
C GLU A 16 -6.34 -2.79 -12.61
N ARG A 17 -6.61 -3.65 -11.60
CA ARG A 17 -6.82 -3.22 -10.21
C ARG A 17 -5.54 -2.74 -9.52
N PHE A 18 -4.36 -3.02 -10.10
CA PHE A 18 -3.07 -2.55 -9.58
C PHE A 18 -2.60 -1.24 -10.23
N GLU A 19 -3.48 -0.55 -10.94
CA GLU A 19 -3.17 0.73 -11.57
C GLU A 19 -3.34 1.90 -10.59
N HIS A 20 -2.37 2.80 -10.58
CA HIS A 20 -2.29 3.94 -9.67
C HIS A 20 -2.18 5.25 -10.45
N ASP A 21 -2.61 6.35 -9.83
CA ASP A 21 -2.67 7.66 -10.45
C ASP A 21 -2.06 8.75 -9.54
N ASN A 22 -1.20 9.61 -10.09
CA ASN A 22 -0.61 10.76 -9.40
C ASN A 22 -0.60 11.99 -10.33
N CYS A 23 -0.59 13.22 -9.79
CA CYS A 23 -1.26 14.31 -10.53
C CYS A 23 -0.69 15.72 -10.31
N GLY A 24 -1.05 16.62 -11.24
CA GLY A 24 -0.98 18.07 -11.07
C GLY A 24 -2.36 18.64 -10.73
N ILE A 25 -2.45 19.43 -9.66
CA ILE A 25 -3.72 20.04 -9.20
C ILE A 25 -3.63 21.56 -9.14
N GLY A 26 -4.78 22.21 -9.26
CA GLY A 26 -4.87 23.65 -9.08
C GLY A 26 -6.29 24.13 -8.84
N ALA A 27 -6.41 25.33 -8.31
CA ALA A 27 -7.68 26.01 -8.14
C ALA A 27 -7.51 27.52 -8.24
N CYS A 28 -8.55 28.18 -8.74
CA CYS A 28 -8.71 29.63 -8.72
C CYS A 28 -10.07 29.93 -8.07
N VAL A 29 -10.06 30.78 -7.05
CA VAL A 29 -11.26 31.12 -6.27
C VAL A 29 -11.31 32.63 -6.05
N ASN A 30 -12.47 33.26 -6.27
CA ASN A 30 -12.71 34.61 -5.76
C ASN A 30 -13.31 34.52 -4.36
N ILE A 31 -12.60 35.03 -3.35
CA ILE A 31 -12.99 34.90 -1.94
C ILE A 31 -14.37 35.53 -1.68
N LYS A 32 -14.72 36.62 -2.38
CA LYS A 32 -16.01 37.31 -2.25
C LYS A 32 -17.16 36.71 -3.07
N GLY A 33 -16.93 35.57 -3.72
CA GLY A 33 -17.95 34.90 -4.54
C GLY A 33 -18.26 35.59 -5.86
N ALA A 34 -17.45 36.56 -6.30
CA ALA A 34 -17.65 37.24 -7.56
C ALA A 34 -17.33 36.28 -8.73
N LYS A 35 -18.36 35.94 -9.51
CA LYS A 35 -18.22 35.06 -10.67
C LYS A 35 -17.57 35.81 -11.82
N SER A 36 -16.52 35.23 -12.39
CA SER A 36 -15.81 35.85 -13.50
C SER A 36 -15.38 34.81 -14.53
N ARG A 37 -15.14 35.28 -15.75
CA ARG A 37 -14.51 34.46 -16.80
C ARG A 37 -13.03 34.20 -16.49
N SER A 38 -12.34 35.18 -15.92
CA SER A 38 -10.92 35.08 -15.56
C SER A 38 -10.64 33.96 -14.57
N THR A 39 -11.54 33.67 -13.62
CA THR A 39 -11.40 32.53 -12.69
C THR A 39 -11.26 31.20 -13.45
N VAL A 40 -12.13 30.99 -14.45
CA VAL A 40 -12.14 29.76 -15.26
C VAL A 40 -10.91 29.70 -16.16
N GLU A 41 -10.55 30.81 -16.81
CA GLU A 41 -9.38 30.89 -17.69
C GLU A 41 -8.06 30.68 -16.95
N ASN A 42 -7.93 31.26 -15.76
CA ASN A 42 -6.76 31.09 -14.91
C ASN A 42 -6.65 29.64 -14.44
N ALA A 43 -7.74 29.00 -14.03
CA ALA A 43 -7.71 27.59 -13.65
C ALA A 43 -7.28 26.69 -14.82
N LEU A 44 -7.82 26.91 -16.03
CA LEU A 44 -7.38 26.19 -17.23
C LEU A 44 -5.90 26.44 -17.54
N LYS A 45 -5.42 27.68 -17.39
CA LYS A 45 -4.00 28.02 -17.62
C LYS A 45 -3.07 27.39 -16.57
N ILE A 46 -3.53 27.21 -15.33
CA ILE A 46 -2.77 26.48 -14.30
C ILE A 46 -2.53 25.05 -14.77
N VAL A 47 -3.57 24.33 -15.21
CA VAL A 47 -3.39 22.95 -15.65
C VAL A 47 -2.48 22.88 -16.87
N GLU A 48 -2.66 23.78 -17.86
CA GLU A 48 -1.80 23.94 -19.06
C GLU A 48 -0.31 24.06 -18.71
N ASN A 49 0.03 24.77 -17.63
CA ASN A 49 1.42 24.95 -17.18
C ASN A 49 1.96 23.81 -16.30
N LEU A 50 1.14 22.80 -15.97
CA LEU A 50 1.55 21.59 -15.24
C LEU A 50 1.80 20.40 -16.18
N GLU A 51 1.92 20.63 -17.49
CA GLU A 51 2.12 19.57 -18.50
C GLU A 51 3.34 18.69 -18.22
N HIS A 52 4.42 19.23 -17.65
CA HIS A 52 5.62 18.45 -17.29
C HIS A 52 5.38 17.40 -16.20
N ARG A 53 4.27 17.51 -15.46
CA ARG A 53 3.84 16.54 -14.44
C ARG A 53 2.76 15.58 -14.93
N ALA A 54 2.27 15.76 -16.15
CA ALA A 54 1.17 14.97 -16.69
C ALA A 54 1.69 13.72 -17.41
N GLY A 55 0.98 12.61 -17.24
CA GLY A 55 1.29 11.37 -17.95
C GLY A 55 0.80 11.40 -19.39
N LYS A 56 1.62 10.83 -20.28
CA LYS A 56 1.33 10.70 -21.72
C LYS A 56 1.47 9.24 -22.12
N ASP A 57 0.69 8.80 -23.10
CA ASP A 57 0.83 7.48 -23.70
C ASP A 57 2.22 7.29 -24.34
N ALA A 58 2.51 6.07 -24.77
CA ALA A 58 3.78 5.78 -25.42
C ALA A 58 4.03 6.76 -26.59
N GLU A 59 3.06 7.01 -27.46
CA GLU A 59 3.25 7.88 -28.63
C GLU A 59 3.33 9.38 -28.30
N GLY A 60 2.98 9.80 -27.08
CA GLY A 60 2.90 11.19 -26.67
C GLY A 60 1.68 11.94 -27.22
N LYS A 61 0.67 11.22 -27.72
CA LYS A 61 -0.52 11.79 -28.40
C LYS A 61 -1.78 11.76 -27.53
N THR A 62 -1.83 10.87 -26.54
CA THR A 62 -2.96 10.70 -25.63
C THR A 62 -2.53 11.01 -24.21
N GLY A 63 -3.31 11.82 -23.49
CA GLY A 63 -3.07 12.12 -22.07
C GLY A 63 -3.95 11.25 -21.17
N ASP A 64 -3.49 11.00 -19.93
CA ASP A 64 -4.13 10.05 -19.02
C ASP A 64 -5.43 10.57 -18.38
N GLY A 65 -5.71 11.88 -18.48
CA GLY A 65 -6.97 12.48 -18.05
C GLY A 65 -6.83 13.91 -17.52
N VAL A 66 -7.74 14.80 -17.91
CA VAL A 66 -7.77 16.20 -17.46
C VAL A 66 -9.22 16.62 -17.24
N GLY A 67 -9.45 17.49 -16.25
CA GLY A 67 -10.79 18.02 -16.03
C GLY A 67 -10.82 19.27 -15.17
N ILE A 68 -12.02 19.85 -15.10
CA ILE A 68 -12.34 21.04 -14.34
C ILE A 68 -13.69 20.88 -13.64
N LEU A 69 -13.77 21.30 -12.38
CA LEU A 69 -14.98 21.47 -11.60
C LEU A 69 -15.23 22.97 -11.45
N THR A 70 -16.46 23.41 -11.74
CA THR A 70 -16.88 24.79 -11.52
C THR A 70 -18.24 24.84 -10.82
N GLN A 71 -18.61 26.02 -10.32
CA GLN A 71 -20.03 26.30 -10.07
C GLN A 71 -20.82 26.24 -11.38
N ILE A 72 -22.13 25.96 -11.31
CA ILE A 72 -23.01 25.98 -12.48
C ILE A 72 -23.11 27.40 -13.06
N PRO A 73 -22.67 27.63 -14.31
CA PRO A 73 -22.75 28.94 -14.97
C PRO A 73 -24.19 29.22 -15.45
N HIS A 74 -25.00 29.86 -14.60
CA HIS A 74 -26.43 30.06 -14.87
C HIS A 74 -26.73 30.81 -16.17
N ASP A 75 -26.04 31.93 -16.41
CA ASP A 75 -26.29 32.76 -17.60
C ASP A 75 -25.95 32.01 -18.90
N PHE A 76 -24.86 31.24 -18.88
CA PHE A 76 -24.50 30.33 -19.96
C PHE A 76 -25.60 29.29 -20.21
N PHE A 77 -26.02 28.55 -19.17
CA PHE A 77 -27.02 27.49 -19.32
C PHE A 77 -28.37 28.02 -19.80
N ARG A 78 -28.84 29.12 -19.21
CA ARG A 78 -30.08 29.79 -19.64
C ARG A 78 -30.06 30.17 -21.11
N LYS A 79 -28.90 30.58 -21.64
CA LYS A 79 -28.72 30.92 -23.06
C LYS A 79 -28.72 29.68 -23.96
N VAL A 80 -28.00 28.62 -23.60
CA VAL A 80 -27.84 27.43 -24.48
C VAL A 80 -29.01 26.47 -24.43
N THR A 81 -29.83 26.47 -23.37
CA THR A 81 -31.00 25.59 -23.25
C THR A 81 -32.26 26.17 -23.88
N LYS A 82 -32.37 27.50 -23.99
CA LYS A 82 -33.54 28.18 -24.57
C LYS A 82 -33.88 27.73 -26.01
N PRO A 83 -32.91 27.56 -26.94
CA PRO A 83 -33.18 27.02 -28.28
C PRO A 83 -33.66 25.56 -28.29
N LEU A 84 -33.38 24.81 -27.21
CA LEU A 84 -33.79 23.40 -27.06
C LEU A 84 -35.20 23.24 -26.46
N GLY A 85 -35.91 24.36 -26.23
CA GLY A 85 -37.23 24.35 -25.59
C GLY A 85 -37.19 24.07 -24.08
N ILE A 86 -36.01 24.14 -23.46
CA ILE A 86 -35.81 23.89 -22.02
C ILE A 86 -35.78 25.24 -21.29
N GLU A 87 -36.85 25.54 -20.57
CA GLU A 87 -36.95 26.73 -19.72
C GLU A 87 -36.38 26.46 -18.32
N LEU A 88 -35.30 27.17 -17.98
CA LEU A 88 -34.67 27.10 -16.66
C LEU A 88 -35.22 28.21 -15.76
N GLY A 89 -35.39 27.90 -14.47
CA GLY A 89 -35.70 28.88 -13.42
C GLY A 89 -34.50 29.78 -13.10
N GLY A 90 -34.53 30.42 -11.93
CA GLY A 90 -33.40 31.21 -11.45
C GLY A 90 -32.18 30.35 -11.08
N GLU A 91 -31.11 31.00 -10.62
CA GLU A 91 -29.94 30.30 -10.11
C GLU A 91 -30.33 29.30 -9.00
N ARG A 92 -29.77 28.09 -9.06
CA ARG A 92 -30.03 26.95 -8.16
C ARG A 92 -31.48 26.46 -8.12
N GLU A 93 -32.32 26.83 -9.10
CA GLU A 93 -33.69 26.29 -9.26
C GLU A 93 -33.77 25.09 -10.20
N TYR A 94 -32.62 24.61 -10.66
CA TYR A 94 -32.48 23.44 -11.49
C TYR A 94 -31.17 22.73 -11.19
N GLY A 95 -31.16 21.42 -11.38
CA GLY A 95 -29.98 20.58 -11.32
C GLY A 95 -29.51 20.26 -12.74
N VAL A 96 -28.20 20.11 -12.92
CA VAL A 96 -27.58 19.68 -14.17
C VAL A 96 -26.81 18.40 -13.90
N GLY A 97 -27.15 17.36 -14.65
CA GLY A 97 -26.40 16.11 -14.69
C GLY A 97 -25.50 16.07 -15.90
N MET A 98 -24.24 15.68 -15.74
CA MET A 98 -23.30 15.40 -16.81
C MET A 98 -23.12 13.88 -16.90
N PHE A 99 -23.39 13.31 -18.07
CA PHE A 99 -23.47 11.86 -18.29
C PHE A 99 -22.53 11.42 -19.41
N PHE A 100 -21.86 10.31 -19.16
CA PHE A 100 -21.16 9.52 -20.17
C PHE A 100 -22.02 8.31 -20.52
N PHE A 101 -22.73 8.39 -21.64
CA PHE A 101 -23.55 7.30 -22.15
C PHE A 101 -22.77 6.44 -23.16
N PRO A 102 -23.22 5.19 -23.41
CA PRO A 102 -22.72 4.38 -24.51
C PRO A 102 -22.84 5.10 -25.86
N GLN A 103 -21.90 4.83 -26.76
CA GLN A 103 -21.99 5.28 -28.17
C GLN A 103 -23.14 4.60 -28.92
N ASP A 104 -23.48 3.36 -28.54
CA ASP A 104 -24.62 2.63 -29.10
C ASP A 104 -25.93 3.37 -28.81
N GLU A 105 -26.63 3.77 -29.88
CA GLU A 105 -27.80 4.62 -29.79
C GLU A 105 -28.96 3.97 -29.01
N LEU A 106 -29.14 2.66 -29.14
CA LEU A 106 -30.22 1.93 -28.47
C LEU A 106 -29.96 1.86 -26.96
N LYS A 107 -28.74 1.46 -26.55
CA LYS A 107 -28.33 1.45 -25.14
C LYS A 107 -28.40 2.85 -24.53
N ARG A 108 -27.96 3.87 -25.27
CA ARG A 108 -28.03 5.27 -24.85
C ARG A 108 -29.47 5.72 -24.61
N ASN A 109 -30.38 5.47 -25.55
CA ASN A 109 -31.77 5.87 -25.41
C ASN A 109 -32.50 5.12 -24.27
N GLN A 110 -32.16 3.85 -24.05
CA GLN A 110 -32.63 3.08 -22.89
C GLN A 110 -32.16 3.72 -21.57
N ALA A 111 -30.87 4.06 -21.46
CA ALA A 111 -30.32 4.69 -20.26
C ALA A 111 -30.93 6.08 -20.01
N LYS A 112 -31.10 6.90 -21.07
CA LYS A 112 -31.80 8.20 -20.97
C LYS A 112 -33.22 8.04 -20.45
N LYS A 113 -33.99 7.10 -21.01
CA LYS A 113 -35.37 6.85 -20.58
C LYS A 113 -35.45 6.32 -19.16
N MET A 114 -34.49 5.48 -18.76
CA MET A 114 -34.39 5.00 -17.38
C MET A 114 -34.18 6.16 -16.41
N PHE A 115 -33.26 7.08 -16.70
CA PHE A 115 -33.04 8.27 -15.88
C PHE A 115 -34.31 9.13 -15.77
N GLU A 116 -35.00 9.40 -16.89
CA GLU A 116 -36.27 10.14 -16.88
C GLU A 116 -37.31 9.50 -15.95
N ILE A 117 -37.48 8.18 -16.04
CA ILE A 117 -38.43 7.43 -15.20
C ILE A 117 -38.02 7.50 -13.72
N ILE A 118 -36.73 7.40 -13.40
CA ILE A 118 -36.25 7.47 -12.02
C ILE A 118 -36.46 8.88 -11.45
N VAL A 119 -36.15 9.92 -12.21
CA VAL A 119 -36.39 11.32 -11.82
C VAL A 119 -37.87 11.54 -11.50
N GLU A 120 -38.78 11.06 -12.36
CA GLU A 120 -40.23 11.13 -12.12
C GLU A 120 -40.66 10.33 -10.87
N LYS A 121 -40.13 9.11 -10.68
CA LYS A 121 -40.44 8.26 -9.51
C LYS A 121 -39.97 8.87 -8.19
N GLU A 122 -38.85 9.58 -8.20
CA GLU A 122 -38.35 10.31 -7.02
C GLU A 122 -39.05 11.67 -6.81
N GLY A 123 -40.13 11.95 -7.56
CA GLY A 123 -40.96 13.15 -7.40
C GLY A 123 -40.30 14.44 -7.91
N LEU A 124 -39.34 14.30 -8.83
CA LEU A 124 -38.66 15.40 -9.52
C LEU A 124 -39.22 15.55 -10.94
N THR A 125 -39.03 16.73 -11.54
CA THR A 125 -39.46 16.99 -12.92
C THR A 125 -38.26 17.06 -13.85
N PHE A 126 -38.16 16.14 -14.79
CA PHE A 126 -37.15 16.20 -15.84
C PHE A 126 -37.52 17.26 -16.89
N LEU A 127 -36.57 18.13 -17.24
CA LEU A 127 -36.78 19.25 -18.16
C LEU A 127 -36.35 18.92 -19.59
N GLY A 128 -35.30 18.12 -19.76
CA GLY A 128 -34.80 17.75 -21.08
C GLY A 128 -33.32 17.40 -21.11
N TRP A 129 -32.90 16.89 -22.26
CA TRP A 129 -31.51 16.55 -22.56
C TRP A 129 -30.86 17.60 -23.47
N ARG A 130 -29.58 17.88 -23.25
CA ARG A 130 -28.70 18.65 -24.13
C ARG A 130 -27.51 17.79 -24.51
N GLU A 131 -27.24 17.65 -25.81
CA GLU A 131 -25.97 17.10 -26.27
C GLU A 131 -24.87 18.14 -26.07
N VAL A 132 -23.75 17.73 -25.45
CA VAL A 132 -22.65 18.65 -25.17
C VAL A 132 -21.84 18.86 -26.45
N PRO A 133 -21.69 20.10 -26.94
CA PRO A 133 -20.94 20.31 -28.17
C PRO A 133 -19.44 20.05 -27.94
N CYS A 134 -18.92 19.01 -28.60
CA CYS A 134 -17.55 18.52 -28.48
C CYS A 134 -16.82 18.58 -29.82
N ASN A 135 -15.48 18.66 -29.79
CA ASN A 135 -14.63 18.60 -30.99
C ASN A 135 -13.66 17.39 -30.94
N PRO A 136 -14.08 16.18 -31.37
CA PRO A 136 -13.24 14.98 -31.30
C PRO A 136 -11.96 15.05 -32.14
N ALA A 137 -11.87 15.95 -33.13
CA ALA A 137 -10.72 16.06 -34.02
C ALA A 137 -9.42 16.49 -33.32
N VAL A 138 -9.49 17.01 -32.09
CA VAL A 138 -8.31 17.39 -31.30
C VAL A 138 -7.70 16.21 -30.53
N LEU A 139 -8.41 15.08 -30.45
CA LEU A 139 -8.00 13.91 -29.65
C LEU A 139 -7.16 12.93 -30.46
N GLY A 140 -6.35 12.13 -29.76
CA GLY A 140 -5.68 10.96 -30.33
C GLY A 140 -6.66 9.81 -30.59
N GLU A 141 -6.31 8.92 -31.52
CA GLU A 141 -7.16 7.81 -31.98
C GLU A 141 -7.68 6.94 -30.82
N ARG A 142 -6.80 6.53 -29.89
CA ARG A 142 -7.18 5.72 -28.72
C ARG A 142 -8.19 6.40 -27.80
N ALA A 143 -8.12 7.72 -27.64
CA ALA A 143 -9.08 8.46 -26.81
C ALA A 143 -10.45 8.61 -27.49
N VAL A 144 -10.46 8.68 -28.83
CA VAL A 144 -11.69 8.71 -29.63
C VAL A 144 -12.38 7.35 -29.62
N GLU A 145 -11.63 6.25 -29.71
CA GLU A 145 -12.19 4.88 -29.71
C GLU A 145 -13.00 4.57 -28.44
N CYS A 146 -12.57 5.07 -27.29
CA CYS A 146 -13.28 4.89 -26.01
C CYS A 146 -14.13 6.11 -25.60
N MET A 147 -14.26 7.12 -26.45
CA MET A 147 -15.03 8.32 -26.15
C MET A 147 -16.50 7.97 -25.90
N PRO A 148 -17.11 8.39 -24.78
CA PRO A 148 -18.53 8.21 -24.54
C PRO A 148 -19.38 9.23 -25.29
N CYS A 149 -20.68 8.99 -25.40
CA CYS A 149 -21.63 10.03 -25.78
C CYS A 149 -21.89 10.96 -24.59
N ILE A 150 -21.48 12.22 -24.71
CA ILE A 150 -21.51 13.18 -23.61
C ILE A 150 -22.79 14.01 -23.65
N MET A 151 -23.61 13.89 -22.62
CA MET A 151 -24.94 14.50 -22.55
C MET A 151 -25.15 15.20 -21.21
N GLN A 152 -25.96 16.25 -21.21
CA GLN A 152 -26.44 16.94 -20.03
C GLN A 152 -27.93 16.75 -19.83
N GLY A 153 -28.35 16.40 -18.62
CA GLY A 153 -29.75 16.27 -18.22
C GLY A 153 -30.15 17.37 -17.24
N PHE A 154 -31.31 18.00 -17.44
CA PHE A 154 -31.79 19.10 -16.59
C PHE A 154 -32.97 18.65 -15.73
N VAL A 155 -32.92 18.93 -14.44
CA VAL A 155 -33.96 18.56 -13.48
C VAL A 155 -34.46 19.80 -12.76
N LYS A 156 -35.77 20.03 -12.72
CA LYS A 156 -36.37 21.18 -12.04
C LYS A 156 -36.40 20.98 -10.53
N LYS A 157 -36.08 22.03 -9.78
CA LYS A 157 -36.27 22.04 -8.32
C LYS A 157 -37.76 21.99 -7.98
N PRO A 158 -38.20 21.07 -7.11
CA PRO A 158 -39.56 21.10 -6.57
C PRO A 158 -39.85 22.42 -5.84
N ALA A 159 -41.10 22.89 -5.91
CA ALA A 159 -41.50 24.15 -5.29
C ALA A 159 -41.28 24.14 -3.76
N ALA A 160 -41.60 23.02 -3.11
CA ALA A 160 -41.51 22.84 -1.67
C ALA A 160 -40.08 22.55 -1.14
N THR A 161 -39.05 22.51 -1.99
CA THR A 161 -37.68 22.19 -1.59
C THR A 161 -36.80 23.45 -1.63
N PRO A 162 -36.03 23.77 -0.58
CA PRO A 162 -35.06 24.88 -0.60
C PRO A 162 -34.01 24.73 -1.71
N LYS A 163 -33.38 25.83 -2.11
CA LYS A 163 -32.25 25.82 -3.05
C LYS A 163 -30.98 25.31 -2.35
N GLY A 164 -30.03 24.78 -3.12
CA GLY A 164 -28.74 24.32 -2.59
C GLY A 164 -28.79 22.87 -2.10
N ILE A 165 -28.18 22.61 -0.93
CA ILE A 165 -27.93 21.24 -0.45
C ILE A 165 -29.19 20.37 -0.33
N ASP A 166 -30.33 20.93 0.07
CA ASP A 166 -31.59 20.17 0.18
C ASP A 166 -32.10 19.67 -1.18
N PHE A 167 -31.86 20.43 -2.24
CA PHE A 167 -32.17 19.97 -3.58
C PHE A 167 -31.12 18.98 -4.09
N ASP A 168 -29.83 19.24 -3.82
CA ASP A 168 -28.75 18.31 -4.16
C ASP A 168 -28.94 16.93 -3.51
N ARG A 169 -29.49 16.84 -2.29
CA ARG A 169 -29.84 15.56 -1.65
C ARG A 169 -30.85 14.75 -2.47
N LYS A 170 -31.87 15.40 -3.03
CA LYS A 170 -32.84 14.72 -3.90
C LYS A 170 -32.21 14.28 -5.22
N LEU A 171 -31.34 15.12 -5.79
CA LEU A 171 -30.58 14.79 -6.98
C LEU A 171 -29.62 13.62 -6.74
N TYR A 172 -28.96 13.57 -5.57
CA TYR A 172 -28.10 12.48 -5.14
C TYR A 172 -28.85 11.15 -5.09
N ILE A 173 -30.04 11.11 -4.47
CA ILE A 173 -30.87 9.89 -4.44
C ILE A 173 -31.24 9.45 -5.86
N ALA A 174 -31.75 10.37 -6.70
CA ALA A 174 -32.08 10.04 -8.09
C ALA A 174 -30.86 9.52 -8.87
N ARG A 175 -29.67 10.08 -8.62
CA ARG A 175 -28.41 9.61 -9.19
C ARG A 175 -28.06 8.20 -8.73
N ARG A 176 -28.07 7.93 -7.42
CA ARG A 176 -27.70 6.63 -6.86
C ARG A 176 -28.62 5.53 -7.35
N VAL A 177 -29.93 5.77 -7.37
CA VAL A 177 -30.91 4.82 -7.92
C VAL A 177 -30.66 4.57 -9.41
N PHE A 178 -30.27 5.59 -10.17
CA PHE A 178 -29.89 5.43 -11.58
C PHE A 178 -28.60 4.65 -11.78
N GLU A 179 -27.54 4.96 -11.02
CA GLU A 179 -26.25 4.25 -11.06
C GLU A 179 -26.42 2.76 -10.74
N GLN A 180 -27.27 2.43 -9.75
CA GLN A 180 -27.60 1.05 -9.39
C GLN A 180 -28.49 0.34 -10.42
N SER A 181 -29.10 1.08 -11.36
CA SER A 181 -30.00 0.56 -12.39
C SER A 181 -29.37 0.54 -13.79
N SER A 182 -28.14 1.05 -13.96
CA SER A 182 -27.49 1.19 -15.26
C SER A 182 -25.99 0.95 -15.21
N ASP A 183 -25.57 -0.25 -15.59
CA ASP A 183 -24.16 -0.67 -15.55
C ASP A 183 -23.29 -0.06 -16.67
N ASN A 184 -23.91 0.52 -17.71
CA ASN A 184 -23.21 1.02 -18.90
C ASN A 184 -23.12 2.55 -18.97
N THR A 185 -23.48 3.27 -17.91
CA THR A 185 -23.49 4.74 -17.89
C THR A 185 -22.73 5.26 -16.68
N TYR A 186 -21.87 6.25 -16.89
CA TYR A 186 -21.19 6.95 -15.80
C TYR A 186 -21.76 8.35 -15.60
N VAL A 187 -22.17 8.67 -14.36
CA VAL A 187 -22.64 10.02 -14.00
C VAL A 187 -21.49 10.83 -13.41
N VAL A 188 -20.98 11.76 -14.21
CA VAL A 188 -19.82 12.61 -13.89
C VAL A 188 -20.14 13.59 -12.76
N SER A 189 -21.30 14.24 -12.82
CA SER A 189 -21.83 15.10 -11.76
C SER A 189 -23.35 15.20 -11.90
N LEU A 190 -24.09 15.34 -10.80
CA LEU A 190 -25.51 15.71 -10.83
C LEU A 190 -25.82 16.58 -9.62
N SER A 191 -25.82 17.90 -9.82
CA SER A 191 -25.95 18.90 -8.74
C SER A 191 -26.66 20.15 -9.26
N SER A 192 -27.17 20.97 -8.35
CA SER A 192 -27.67 22.33 -8.58
C SER A 192 -26.62 23.42 -8.27
N ARG A 193 -25.43 23.03 -7.82
CA ARG A 193 -24.34 23.92 -7.39
C ARG A 193 -23.08 23.75 -8.22
N THR A 194 -22.67 22.52 -8.51
CA THR A 194 -21.42 22.21 -9.23
C THR A 194 -21.68 21.47 -10.54
N ILE A 195 -20.71 21.56 -11.45
CA ILE A 195 -20.65 20.76 -12.67
C ILE A 195 -19.20 20.41 -12.99
N VAL A 196 -18.98 19.21 -13.52
CA VAL A 196 -17.64 18.72 -13.87
C VAL A 196 -17.54 18.47 -15.37
N TYR A 197 -16.50 19.02 -15.99
CA TYR A 197 -16.08 18.74 -17.37
C TYR A 197 -14.74 18.01 -17.32
N LYS A 198 -14.74 16.73 -17.68
CA LYS A 198 -13.54 15.89 -17.64
C LYS A 198 -13.50 14.92 -18.81
N GLY A 199 -12.33 14.32 -19.01
CA GLY A 199 -12.15 13.32 -20.04
C GLY A 199 -10.67 13.05 -20.30
N MET A 200 -10.43 12.33 -21.38
CA MET A 200 -9.10 11.88 -21.78
C MET A 200 -8.44 12.88 -22.72
N PHE A 201 -7.63 13.74 -22.13
CA PHE A 201 -7.05 14.88 -22.81
C PHE A 201 -5.55 14.96 -22.51
N LEU A 202 -4.77 15.37 -23.49
CA LEU A 202 -3.56 16.14 -23.20
C LEU A 202 -4.00 17.46 -22.55
N VAL A 203 -3.12 18.03 -21.74
CA VAL A 203 -3.42 19.19 -20.90
C VAL A 203 -4.05 20.36 -21.67
N GLY A 204 -3.53 20.71 -22.86
CA GLY A 204 -4.09 21.77 -23.70
C GLY A 204 -5.40 21.43 -24.43
N GLN A 205 -5.82 20.16 -24.46
CA GLN A 205 -6.97 19.71 -25.24
C GLN A 205 -8.31 19.94 -24.54
N LEU A 206 -8.36 20.03 -23.20
CA LEU A 206 -9.61 20.18 -22.44
C LEU A 206 -10.43 21.39 -22.93
N ARG A 207 -9.78 22.56 -23.03
CA ARG A 207 -10.39 23.81 -23.49
C ARG A 207 -10.82 23.73 -24.96
N THR A 208 -10.04 23.06 -25.81
CA THR A 208 -10.33 22.97 -27.25
C THR A 208 -11.39 21.92 -27.58
N PHE A 209 -11.56 20.91 -26.74
CA PHE A 209 -12.54 19.84 -26.92
C PHE A 209 -13.96 20.28 -26.53
N PHE A 210 -14.13 20.85 -25.33
CA PHE A 210 -15.43 21.36 -24.88
C PHE A 210 -15.61 22.83 -25.28
N THR A 211 -16.45 23.08 -26.29
CA THR A 211 -16.69 24.46 -26.77
C THR A 211 -17.36 25.35 -25.72
N ASP A 212 -18.12 24.75 -24.80
CA ASP A 212 -18.72 25.42 -23.64
C ASP A 212 -17.66 26.20 -22.84
N LEU A 213 -16.49 25.60 -22.61
CA LEU A 213 -15.39 26.21 -21.84
C LEU A 213 -14.72 27.38 -22.55
N GLN A 214 -15.01 27.61 -23.83
CA GLN A 214 -14.54 28.77 -24.60
C GLN A 214 -15.54 29.92 -24.61
N SER A 215 -16.76 29.72 -24.11
CA SER A 215 -17.78 30.75 -24.09
C SER A 215 -17.41 31.88 -23.12
N PRO A 216 -17.54 33.16 -23.52
CA PRO A 216 -17.35 34.29 -22.61
C PRO A 216 -18.40 34.34 -21.49
N ASP A 217 -19.57 33.73 -21.72
CA ASP A 217 -20.66 33.66 -20.73
C ASP A 217 -20.42 32.56 -19.68
N TYR A 218 -19.37 31.74 -19.83
CA TYR A 218 -19.02 30.69 -18.87
C TYR A 218 -18.19 31.29 -17.73
N THR A 219 -18.88 31.75 -16.69
CA THR A 219 -18.28 32.40 -15.51
C THR A 219 -18.44 31.55 -14.25
N SER A 220 -17.46 31.60 -13.34
CA SER A 220 -17.53 30.94 -12.05
C SER A 220 -16.73 31.69 -10.98
N ALA A 221 -17.08 31.55 -9.70
CA ALA A 221 -16.27 32.06 -8.59
C ALA A 221 -15.29 31.00 -8.07
N ILE A 222 -15.57 29.70 -8.28
CA ILE A 222 -14.72 28.57 -7.91
C ILE A 222 -14.42 27.75 -9.17
N ALA A 223 -13.15 27.52 -9.45
CA ALA A 223 -12.71 26.59 -10.48
C ALA A 223 -11.57 25.72 -9.95
N ILE A 224 -11.73 24.40 -10.01
CA ILE A 224 -10.72 23.42 -9.58
C ILE A 224 -10.34 22.55 -10.76
N VAL A 225 -9.05 22.37 -11.01
CA VAL A 225 -8.52 21.61 -12.15
C VAL A 225 -7.61 20.49 -11.71
N HIS A 226 -7.50 19.49 -12.58
CA HIS A 226 -6.66 18.33 -12.37
C HIS A 226 -6.08 17.80 -13.68
N SER A 227 -4.84 17.33 -13.63
CA SER A 227 -4.17 16.55 -14.68
C SER A 227 -3.65 15.23 -14.08
N ARG A 228 -4.00 14.11 -14.72
CA ARG A 228 -3.70 12.74 -14.27
C ARG A 228 -2.38 12.25 -14.87
N PHE A 229 -1.62 11.47 -14.11
CA PHE A 229 -0.54 10.60 -14.57
C PHE A 229 -0.87 9.19 -14.06
N SER A 230 -1.26 8.30 -14.96
CA SER A 230 -1.53 6.91 -14.62
C SER A 230 -0.31 6.02 -14.85
N THR A 231 -0.26 4.90 -14.14
CA THR A 231 0.69 3.82 -14.41
C THR A 231 0.26 2.89 -15.55
N ASN A 232 -0.73 3.28 -16.34
CA ASN A 232 -1.23 2.54 -17.50
C ASN A 232 -1.16 3.36 -18.79
N THR A 233 -1.51 2.72 -19.91
CA THR A 233 -1.76 3.37 -21.20
C THR A 233 -3.17 3.08 -21.72
N ASN A 234 -3.99 2.41 -20.92
CA ASN A 234 -5.36 2.07 -21.27
C ASN A 234 -6.29 3.25 -20.99
N PRO A 235 -7.02 3.73 -22.01
CA PRO A 235 -7.76 4.96 -21.88
C PRO A 235 -9.09 4.76 -21.12
N SER A 236 -9.26 5.43 -19.97
CA SER A 236 -10.52 5.48 -19.21
C SER A 236 -10.99 6.92 -18.95
N TRP A 237 -12.14 7.27 -19.54
CA TRP A 237 -12.76 8.60 -19.37
C TRP A 237 -13.33 8.84 -17.97
N GLU A 238 -13.89 7.80 -17.35
CA GLU A 238 -14.54 7.89 -16.03
C GLU A 238 -13.53 8.08 -14.88
N ARG A 239 -12.32 7.52 -15.02
CA ARG A 239 -11.23 7.65 -14.04
C ARG A 239 -10.54 9.02 -14.06
N ALA A 240 -10.82 9.87 -15.06
CA ALA A 240 -10.35 11.25 -15.03
C ALA A 240 -10.94 11.98 -13.81
N HIS A 241 -10.19 12.93 -13.28
CA HIS A 241 -10.65 13.85 -12.24
C HIS A 241 -11.05 15.21 -12.85
N PRO A 242 -11.78 16.06 -12.13
CA PRO A 242 -12.31 15.90 -10.77
C PRO A 242 -13.35 14.79 -10.59
N ASN A 243 -13.51 14.31 -9.35
CA ASN A 243 -14.69 13.58 -8.91
C ASN A 243 -15.79 14.58 -8.50
N ARG A 244 -16.85 14.18 -7.81
CA ARG A 244 -18.02 15.05 -7.58
C ARG A 244 -17.75 16.15 -6.57
N PHE A 245 -16.97 15.86 -5.53
CA PHE A 245 -16.56 16.79 -4.50
C PHE A 245 -15.07 17.07 -4.54
N ILE A 246 -14.26 16.06 -4.87
CA ILE A 246 -12.82 16.14 -4.68
C ILE A 246 -11.98 16.03 -5.94
N VAL A 247 -10.82 16.66 -5.84
CA VAL A 247 -9.63 16.39 -6.62
C VAL A 247 -8.60 15.81 -5.67
N HIS A 248 -8.04 14.66 -6.02
CA HIS A 248 -7.04 13.98 -5.21
C HIS A 248 -5.73 13.90 -6.00
N ASN A 249 -4.64 14.26 -5.35
CA ASN A 249 -3.29 14.04 -5.84
C ASN A 249 -2.55 13.17 -4.82
N GLY A 250 -2.33 11.91 -5.16
CA GLY A 250 -1.73 10.93 -4.27
C GLY A 250 -2.48 9.61 -4.33
N GLU A 251 -2.35 8.81 -3.27
CA GLU A 251 -2.84 7.43 -3.19
C GLU A 251 -3.32 7.12 -1.77
N ILE A 252 -4.45 6.43 -1.63
CA ILE A 252 -4.94 5.93 -0.33
C ILE A 252 -4.46 4.49 -0.11
N ASN A 253 -3.42 4.31 0.70
CA ASN A 253 -2.75 3.02 0.89
C ASN A 253 -3.48 2.07 1.87
N THR A 254 -4.54 2.54 2.54
CA THR A 254 -5.39 1.73 3.45
C THR A 254 -6.78 1.43 2.88
N ILE A 255 -7.01 1.71 1.58
CA ILE A 255 -8.33 1.80 0.97
C ILE A 255 -9.24 0.59 1.23
N ARG A 256 -8.68 -0.62 1.23
CA ARG A 256 -9.43 -1.86 1.43
C ARG A 256 -10.01 -1.99 2.84
N GLY A 257 -9.19 -1.71 3.86
CA GLY A 257 -9.65 -1.71 5.25
C GLY A 257 -10.71 -0.63 5.47
N ASN A 258 -10.54 0.53 4.83
CA ASN A 258 -11.50 1.62 4.91
C ASN A 258 -12.85 1.25 4.26
N TYR A 259 -12.81 0.60 3.08
CA TYR A 259 -14.00 0.12 2.39
C TYR A 259 -14.78 -0.90 3.22
N ASP A 260 -14.11 -1.93 3.74
CA ASP A 260 -14.75 -3.00 4.51
C ASP A 260 -15.44 -2.44 5.78
N LYS A 261 -14.80 -1.47 6.44
CA LYS A 261 -15.38 -0.81 7.62
C LYS A 261 -16.54 0.10 7.24
N MET A 262 -16.43 0.87 6.15
CA MET A 262 -17.58 1.66 5.66
C MET A 262 -18.77 0.78 5.28
N LEU A 263 -18.54 -0.38 4.66
CA LEU A 263 -19.59 -1.36 4.35
C LEU A 263 -20.28 -1.89 5.62
N ALA A 264 -19.49 -2.16 6.67
CA ALA A 264 -20.03 -2.59 7.97
C ALA A 264 -20.77 -1.45 8.71
N ARG A 265 -20.38 -0.18 8.53
CA ARG A 265 -21.08 0.97 9.13
C ARG A 265 -22.51 1.16 8.60
N GLU A 266 -22.79 0.67 7.39
CA GLU A 266 -24.11 0.82 6.76
C GLU A 266 -25.27 0.23 7.57
N GLU A 267 -25.00 -0.70 8.50
CA GLU A 267 -26.03 -1.29 9.39
C GLU A 267 -26.45 -0.32 10.51
N ASN A 268 -25.51 0.48 11.03
CA ASN A 268 -25.71 1.27 12.26
C ASN A 268 -25.96 2.76 12.01
N MET A 269 -25.63 3.28 10.81
CA MET A 269 -25.75 4.70 10.48
C MET A 269 -27.21 5.14 10.29
N GLN A 270 -27.58 6.25 10.92
CA GLN A 270 -28.88 6.89 10.75
C GLN A 270 -28.70 8.35 10.29
N SER A 271 -29.60 8.79 9.42
CA SER A 271 -29.59 10.16 8.92
C SER A 271 -30.97 10.78 9.04
N GLU A 272 -31.07 11.94 9.68
CA GLU A 272 -32.30 12.72 9.72
C GLU A 272 -32.69 13.26 8.33
N HIS A 273 -31.70 13.56 7.48
CA HIS A 273 -31.91 14.14 6.15
C HIS A 273 -32.29 13.10 5.08
N LEU A 274 -31.89 11.85 5.24
CA LEU A 274 -32.21 10.73 4.36
C LEU A 274 -33.14 9.71 5.02
N ARG A 275 -33.93 10.15 6.00
CA ARG A 275 -34.85 9.30 6.76
C ARG A 275 -35.77 8.52 5.82
N ASP A 276 -35.88 7.21 6.06
CA ASP A 276 -36.65 6.25 5.25
C ASP A 276 -36.23 6.18 3.76
N GLN A 277 -35.09 6.75 3.39
CA GLN A 277 -34.55 6.74 2.02
C GLN A 277 -33.07 6.32 1.96
N LEU A 278 -32.40 6.20 3.10
CA LEU A 278 -30.99 5.79 3.19
C LEU A 278 -30.71 4.48 2.44
N TYR A 279 -31.61 3.49 2.51
CA TYR A 279 -31.46 2.21 1.81
C TYR A 279 -31.35 2.36 0.28
N LYS A 280 -31.81 3.47 -0.31
CA LYS A 280 -31.72 3.74 -1.76
C LYS A 280 -30.33 4.18 -2.21
N VAL A 281 -29.49 4.64 -1.28
CA VAL A 281 -28.14 5.14 -1.59
C VAL A 281 -27.05 4.15 -1.19
N LEU A 282 -27.41 3.07 -0.50
CA LEU A 282 -26.52 1.97 -0.11
C LEU A 282 -26.45 0.91 -1.23
N PRO A 283 -25.27 0.29 -1.48
CA PRO A 283 -24.00 0.54 -0.81
C PRO A 283 -23.45 1.94 -1.13
N ALA A 284 -22.83 2.60 -0.15
CA ALA A 284 -22.37 3.97 -0.31
C ALA A 284 -21.18 4.08 -1.28
N ILE A 285 -20.29 3.09 -1.25
CA ILE A 285 -19.07 3.04 -2.06
C ILE A 285 -19.26 2.09 -3.24
N ASN A 286 -18.80 2.50 -4.43
CA ASN A 286 -18.64 1.57 -5.56
C ASN A 286 -17.28 0.83 -5.47
N PRO A 287 -17.25 -0.50 -5.31
CA PRO A 287 -16.01 -1.25 -5.19
C PRO A 287 -15.15 -1.27 -6.46
N ASP A 288 -15.73 -0.95 -7.63
CA ASP A 288 -15.01 -0.95 -8.92
C ASP A 288 -14.32 0.40 -9.21
N GLY A 289 -14.54 1.42 -8.37
CA GLY A 289 -13.92 2.73 -8.50
C GLY A 289 -12.44 2.76 -8.09
N SER A 290 -11.71 3.80 -8.49
CA SER A 290 -10.38 4.07 -7.93
C SER A 290 -10.48 4.41 -6.44
N ASP A 291 -9.35 4.34 -5.73
CA ASP A 291 -9.23 4.76 -4.34
C ASP A 291 -9.81 6.16 -4.07
N SER A 292 -9.56 7.08 -5.00
CA SER A 292 -9.99 8.46 -4.99
C SER A 292 -11.49 8.60 -5.23
N ALA A 293 -12.06 7.72 -6.07
CA ALA A 293 -13.51 7.67 -6.28
C ALA A 293 -14.23 7.09 -5.06
N MET A 294 -13.64 6.09 -4.40
CA MET A 294 -14.17 5.52 -3.15
C MET A 294 -14.17 6.56 -2.03
N LEU A 295 -13.09 7.35 -1.88
CA LEU A 295 -13.05 8.45 -0.92
C LEU A 295 -14.09 9.54 -1.25
N ASP A 296 -14.24 9.91 -2.52
CA ASP A 296 -15.29 10.85 -2.97
C ASP A 296 -16.70 10.34 -2.64
N ASN A 297 -16.96 9.04 -2.82
CA ASN A 297 -18.25 8.42 -2.48
C ASN A 297 -18.52 8.46 -0.98
N THR A 298 -17.50 8.18 -0.15
CA THR A 298 -17.62 8.29 1.31
C THR A 298 -17.90 9.72 1.74
N LEU A 299 -17.15 10.71 1.23
CA LEU A 299 -17.36 12.11 1.56
C LEU A 299 -18.74 12.60 1.10
N GLU A 300 -19.15 12.26 -0.12
CA GLU A 300 -20.46 12.60 -0.63
C GLU A 300 -21.58 11.98 0.22
N PHE A 301 -21.43 10.71 0.61
CA PHE A 301 -22.39 10.03 1.48
C PHE A 301 -22.51 10.74 2.85
N LEU A 302 -21.39 11.07 3.50
CA LEU A 302 -21.39 11.78 4.79
C LEU A 302 -22.07 13.15 4.66
N VAL A 303 -21.75 13.90 3.60
CA VAL A 303 -22.30 15.25 3.38
C VAL A 303 -23.79 15.22 3.08
N MET A 304 -24.22 14.34 2.17
CA MET A 304 -25.64 14.20 1.83
C MET A 304 -26.47 13.71 3.01
N SER A 305 -25.85 12.95 3.91
CA SER A 305 -26.46 12.44 5.14
C SER A 305 -26.56 13.47 6.27
N GLY A 306 -25.87 14.63 6.18
CA GLY A 306 -25.99 15.70 7.18
C GLY A 306 -24.70 16.28 7.73
N MET A 307 -23.54 15.72 7.37
CA MET A 307 -22.25 16.19 7.88
C MET A 307 -21.74 17.38 7.07
N ASP A 308 -21.16 18.38 7.73
CA ASP A 308 -20.48 19.47 7.02
C ASP A 308 -19.27 18.93 6.27
N LEU A 309 -19.04 19.38 5.02
CA LEU A 309 -17.92 18.90 4.21
C LEU A 309 -16.54 19.08 4.89
N PRO A 310 -16.21 20.22 5.54
CA PRO A 310 -14.95 20.35 6.28
C PRO A 310 -14.82 19.31 7.40
N LEU A 311 -15.91 19.03 8.13
CA LEU A 311 -15.93 18.00 9.17
C LEU A 311 -15.69 16.61 8.60
N ALA A 312 -16.39 16.25 7.52
CA ALA A 312 -16.21 14.96 6.83
C ALA A 312 -14.75 14.75 6.38
N VAL A 313 -14.11 15.80 5.86
CA VAL A 313 -12.69 15.77 5.48
C VAL A 313 -11.78 15.62 6.70
N MET A 314 -12.03 16.35 7.80
CA MET A 314 -11.19 16.28 9.01
C MET A 314 -11.23 14.93 9.71
N ILE A 315 -12.36 14.21 9.67
CA ILE A 315 -12.48 12.91 10.36
C ILE A 315 -11.97 11.75 9.49
N THR A 316 -12.03 11.88 8.17
CA THR A 316 -11.48 10.89 7.24
C THR A 316 -9.97 11.05 7.07
N ILE A 317 -9.47 12.30 7.07
CA ILE A 317 -8.05 12.64 6.94
C ILE A 317 -7.63 13.52 8.13
N PRO A 318 -7.52 12.92 9.34
CA PRO A 318 -7.22 13.68 10.55
C PRO A 318 -5.75 14.11 10.61
N GLU A 319 -5.51 15.29 11.20
CA GLU A 319 -4.17 15.77 11.51
C GLU A 319 -3.47 14.85 12.55
N PRO A 320 -2.13 14.83 12.63
CA PRO A 320 -1.44 14.05 13.65
C PRO A 320 -1.70 14.63 15.05
N TRP A 321 -2.59 13.97 15.82
CA TRP A 321 -3.07 14.46 17.12
C TRP A 321 -2.49 13.68 18.32
N ALA A 322 -2.35 12.35 18.22
CA ALA A 322 -2.03 11.48 19.36
C ALA A 322 -0.70 11.87 20.06
N ASN A 323 0.38 12.05 19.29
CA ASN A 323 1.72 12.34 19.81
C ASN A 323 2.08 13.85 19.75
N ASN A 324 1.17 14.71 19.32
CA ASN A 324 1.42 16.15 19.20
C ASN A 324 1.23 16.84 20.55
N LYS A 325 2.33 17.18 21.24
CA LYS A 325 2.31 17.80 22.57
C LYS A 325 1.86 19.27 22.59
N THR A 326 1.82 19.95 21.43
CA THR A 326 1.46 21.37 21.35
C THR A 326 -0.03 21.61 21.02
N MET A 327 -0.80 20.54 20.76
CA MET A 327 -2.23 20.62 20.46
C MET A 327 -3.06 20.92 21.72
N SER A 328 -4.11 21.75 21.57
CA SER A 328 -5.08 22.02 22.64
C SER A 328 -5.81 20.75 23.08
N GLN A 329 -6.25 20.70 24.33
CA GLN A 329 -6.97 19.54 24.86
C GLN A 329 -8.33 19.36 24.17
N THR A 330 -9.06 20.45 23.94
CA THR A 330 -10.35 20.46 23.21
C THR A 330 -10.23 19.81 21.83
N LYS A 331 -9.22 20.20 21.05
CA LYS A 331 -8.93 19.62 19.73
C LYS A 331 -8.51 18.15 19.83
N ARG A 332 -7.70 17.78 20.84
CA ARG A 332 -7.33 16.38 21.09
C ARG A 332 -8.54 15.52 21.39
N ASP A 333 -9.44 16.00 22.24
CA ASP A 333 -10.66 15.29 22.64
C ASP A 333 -11.60 15.11 21.44
N PHE A 334 -11.73 16.14 20.60
CA PHE A 334 -12.46 16.05 19.33
C PHE A 334 -11.92 14.93 18.42
N TYR A 335 -10.61 14.91 18.16
CA TYR A 335 -10.02 13.88 17.30
C TYR A 335 -10.09 12.49 17.94
N GLN A 336 -9.90 12.39 19.27
CA GLN A 336 -10.00 11.13 19.99
C GLN A 336 -11.43 10.57 19.96
N TYR A 337 -12.45 11.43 20.01
CA TYR A 337 -13.85 11.05 19.87
C TYR A 337 -14.12 10.45 18.49
N TYR A 338 -13.74 11.11 17.41
CA TYR A 338 -13.97 10.56 16.06
C TYR A 338 -13.11 9.33 15.75
N ALA A 339 -11.92 9.24 16.35
CA ALA A 339 -11.07 8.06 16.21
C ALA A 339 -11.70 6.79 16.79
N THR A 340 -12.74 6.85 17.64
CA THR A 340 -13.46 5.65 18.09
C THR A 340 -14.40 5.08 17.02
N MET A 341 -14.70 5.84 15.95
CA MET A 341 -15.68 5.48 14.92
C MET A 341 -15.12 5.50 13.49
N MET A 342 -14.05 6.25 13.23
CA MET A 342 -13.47 6.41 11.89
C MET A 342 -11.95 6.24 11.96
N GLU A 343 -11.45 5.23 11.25
CA GLU A 343 -10.04 5.08 10.95
C GLU A 343 -9.56 6.12 9.92
N PRO A 344 -8.32 6.61 10.04
CA PRO A 344 -7.73 7.44 9.01
C PRO A 344 -7.67 6.73 7.65
N TRP A 345 -8.08 7.44 6.61
CA TRP A 345 -7.82 7.08 5.21
C TRP A 345 -6.41 7.56 4.88
N ASP A 346 -5.42 6.69 5.13
CA ASP A 346 -4.00 7.05 5.10
C ASP A 346 -3.39 6.92 3.70
N GLY A 347 -2.24 7.56 3.52
CA GLY A 347 -1.49 7.62 2.26
C GLY A 347 -1.17 9.06 1.84
N PRO A 348 -0.26 9.26 0.86
CA PRO A 348 0.03 10.59 0.33
C PRO A 348 -1.23 11.21 -0.22
N ALA A 349 -1.57 12.42 0.20
CA ALA A 349 -2.75 13.10 -0.33
C ALA A 349 -2.59 14.61 -0.29
N SER A 350 -2.83 15.26 -1.43
CA SER A 350 -3.26 16.65 -1.46
C SER A 350 -4.65 16.70 -2.07
N ILE A 351 -5.64 17.02 -1.25
CA ILE A 351 -7.04 17.04 -1.65
C ILE A 351 -7.52 18.47 -1.77
N LEU A 352 -8.10 18.79 -2.93
CA LEU A 352 -8.94 19.98 -3.10
C LEU A 352 -10.38 19.52 -3.11
N PHE A 353 -11.25 20.21 -2.39
CA PHE A 353 -12.66 19.85 -2.30
C PHE A 353 -13.55 21.08 -2.46
N SER A 354 -14.73 20.89 -3.04
CA SER A 354 -15.75 21.93 -3.11
C SER A 354 -17.14 21.32 -3.26
N ASP A 355 -18.12 22.00 -2.67
CA ASP A 355 -19.53 21.75 -2.86
C ASP A 355 -20.22 22.85 -3.68
N GLY A 356 -19.44 23.80 -4.22
CA GLY A 356 -19.90 24.96 -4.97
C GLY A 356 -20.17 26.21 -4.12
N ASP A 357 -20.16 26.14 -2.80
CA ASP A 357 -20.26 27.28 -1.87
C ASP A 357 -18.92 27.53 -1.15
N ILE A 358 -18.27 26.45 -0.75
CA ILE A 358 -16.94 26.47 -0.16
C ILE A 358 -15.93 25.83 -1.11
N MET A 359 -14.69 26.28 -1.02
CA MET A 359 -13.53 25.56 -1.56
C MET A 359 -12.53 25.34 -0.44
N GLY A 360 -12.03 24.12 -0.29
CA GLY A 360 -10.98 23.85 0.66
C GLY A 360 -9.86 22.99 0.10
N ALA A 361 -8.77 22.96 0.84
CA ALA A 361 -7.62 22.11 0.56
C ALA A 361 -7.07 21.52 1.87
N VAL A 362 -6.70 20.25 1.84
CA VAL A 362 -6.06 19.56 2.97
C VAL A 362 -4.90 18.71 2.45
N LEU A 363 -3.85 18.59 3.25
CA LEU A 363 -2.81 17.58 3.05
C LEU A 363 -3.04 16.39 3.97
N ASP A 364 -2.53 15.24 3.56
CA ASP A 364 -2.37 14.11 4.45
C ASP A 364 -1.55 14.49 5.70
N ARG A 365 -1.61 13.63 6.71
CA ARG A 365 -1.00 13.86 8.01
C ARG A 365 0.52 14.04 8.00
N ASN A 366 1.18 13.54 6.95
CA ASN A 366 2.63 13.62 6.75
C ASN A 366 2.99 14.76 5.79
N GLY A 367 2.03 15.27 5.01
CA GLY A 367 2.23 16.32 4.02
C GLY A 367 3.14 15.89 2.88
N LEU A 368 2.87 14.70 2.32
CA LEU A 368 3.72 14.04 1.31
C LEU A 368 3.56 14.64 -0.09
N ARG A 369 2.60 15.55 -0.29
CA ARG A 369 2.32 16.18 -1.59
C ARG A 369 2.40 17.70 -1.51
N PRO A 370 2.92 18.37 -2.56
CA PRO A 370 3.05 19.82 -2.53
C PRO A 370 1.71 20.50 -2.81
N SER A 371 1.41 21.52 -2.01
CA SER A 371 0.28 22.43 -2.23
C SER A 371 0.66 23.84 -1.78
N ARG A 372 0.66 24.80 -2.72
CA ARG A 372 1.05 26.19 -2.51
C ARG A 372 -0.07 27.12 -2.94
N TYR A 373 -0.25 28.23 -2.22
CA TYR A 373 -1.29 29.19 -2.55
C TYR A 373 -0.82 30.64 -2.40
N MET A 374 -1.54 31.53 -3.07
CA MET A 374 -1.38 32.97 -2.96
C MET A 374 -2.72 33.68 -2.97
N ILE A 375 -2.78 34.82 -2.29
CA ILE A 375 -3.95 35.70 -2.25
C ILE A 375 -3.54 37.04 -2.86
N LEU A 376 -4.31 37.52 -3.82
CA LEU A 376 -4.10 38.78 -4.51
C LEU A 376 -4.85 39.94 -3.85
N ASP A 377 -4.56 41.16 -4.29
CA ASP A 377 -5.20 42.40 -3.87
C ASP A 377 -6.69 42.51 -4.25
N ASP A 378 -7.14 41.74 -5.24
CA ASP A 378 -8.53 41.67 -5.73
C ASP A 378 -9.34 40.51 -5.12
N ASP A 379 -8.88 39.98 -3.98
CA ASP A 379 -9.48 38.85 -3.27
C ASP A 379 -9.48 37.53 -4.07
N THR A 380 -8.64 37.40 -5.10
CA THR A 380 -8.42 36.11 -5.78
C THR A 380 -7.43 35.24 -5.02
N LEU A 381 -7.85 34.02 -4.68
CA LEU A 381 -6.99 32.95 -4.17
C LEU A 381 -6.62 32.00 -5.32
N ILE A 382 -5.33 31.75 -5.47
CA ILE A 382 -4.76 30.83 -6.45
C ILE A 382 -4.01 29.75 -5.70
N LEU A 383 -4.37 28.49 -5.93
CA LEU A 383 -3.71 27.33 -5.36
C LEU A 383 -3.19 26.43 -6.48
N SER A 384 -1.99 25.89 -6.32
CA SER A 384 -1.45 24.86 -7.22
C SER A 384 -0.41 24.00 -6.54
N SER A 385 -0.13 22.83 -7.11
CA SER A 385 1.01 22.00 -6.69
C SER A 385 2.36 22.71 -6.84
N GLU A 386 2.50 23.64 -7.78
CA GLU A 386 3.74 24.39 -8.03
C GLU A 386 3.53 25.91 -7.97
N VAL A 387 4.64 26.64 -7.89
CA VAL A 387 4.64 28.11 -8.00
C VAL A 387 5.06 28.51 -9.41
N GLY A 388 4.58 29.65 -9.90
CA GLY A 388 4.90 30.13 -11.26
C GLY A 388 3.96 29.59 -12.35
N VAL A 389 2.86 28.95 -11.96
CA VAL A 389 1.82 28.45 -12.89
C VAL A 389 1.00 29.55 -13.56
N LEU A 390 1.09 30.79 -13.08
CA LEU A 390 0.48 31.96 -13.68
C LEU A 390 1.45 33.14 -13.60
N ASP A 391 1.44 33.97 -14.64
CA ASP A 391 2.21 35.22 -14.69
C ASP A 391 1.44 36.31 -13.93
N ILE A 392 1.90 36.60 -12.71
CA ILE A 392 1.25 37.51 -11.76
C ILE A 392 2.27 38.55 -11.33
N ASP A 393 1.87 39.82 -11.44
CA ASP A 393 2.67 40.94 -10.94
C ASP A 393 2.89 40.79 -9.42
N PRO A 394 4.15 40.69 -8.95
CA PRO A 394 4.46 40.57 -7.53
C PRO A 394 3.86 41.67 -6.66
N THR A 395 3.59 42.88 -7.20
CA THR A 395 2.98 43.97 -6.41
C THR A 395 1.53 43.71 -6.02
N ARG A 396 0.86 42.78 -6.72
CA ARG A 396 -0.54 42.40 -6.45
C ARG A 396 -0.66 41.28 -5.42
N ILE A 397 0.45 40.63 -5.06
CA ILE A 397 0.45 39.48 -4.14
C ILE A 397 0.39 40.00 -2.70
N ARG A 398 -0.75 39.77 -2.04
CA ARG A 398 -0.94 40.10 -0.62
C ARG A 398 -0.35 39.03 0.29
N LEU A 399 -0.49 37.76 -0.08
CA LEU A 399 0.01 36.60 0.67
C LEU A 399 0.55 35.55 -0.30
N LYS A 400 1.65 34.90 0.08
CA LYS A 400 2.19 33.72 -0.59
C LYS A 400 2.59 32.70 0.48
N GLU A 401 1.97 31.54 0.47
CA GLU A 401 2.11 30.55 1.54
C GLU A 401 1.97 29.12 1.00
N ARG A 402 2.24 28.11 1.84
CA ARG A 402 2.01 26.69 1.53
C ARG A 402 1.03 26.05 2.51
N LEU A 403 0.45 24.92 2.10
CA LEU A 403 -0.30 24.07 3.01
C LEU A 403 0.68 23.25 3.86
N HIS A 404 0.36 23.06 5.13
CA HIS A 404 1.17 22.31 6.09
C HIS A 404 0.51 20.97 6.42
N PRO A 405 1.28 19.94 6.83
CA PRO A 405 0.72 18.64 7.19
C PRO A 405 -0.43 18.77 8.19
N GLY A 406 -1.58 18.16 7.87
CA GLY A 406 -2.78 18.19 8.70
C GLY A 406 -3.51 19.54 8.82
N LYS A 407 -3.02 20.63 8.21
CA LYS A 407 -3.73 21.92 8.18
C LYS A 407 -4.68 22.01 6.98
N MET A 408 -5.81 22.69 7.17
CA MET A 408 -6.84 22.92 6.17
C MET A 408 -6.85 24.39 5.75
N LEU A 409 -6.87 24.64 4.44
CA LEU A 409 -7.24 25.93 3.87
C LEU A 409 -8.71 25.87 3.51
N LEU A 410 -9.52 26.84 3.95
CA LEU A 410 -10.94 26.88 3.65
C LEU A 410 -11.38 28.29 3.23
N VAL A 411 -12.03 28.38 2.08
CA VAL A 411 -12.62 29.62 1.54
C VAL A 411 -14.13 29.45 1.51
N ASP A 412 -14.83 30.33 2.22
CA ASP A 412 -16.29 30.40 2.18
C ASP A 412 -16.69 31.59 1.29
N THR A 413 -17.14 31.28 0.08
CA THR A 413 -17.50 32.31 -0.91
C THR A 413 -18.83 32.99 -0.61
N VAL A 414 -19.66 32.39 0.26
CA VAL A 414 -20.94 32.94 0.70
C VAL A 414 -20.71 33.96 1.82
N LYS A 415 -19.83 33.66 2.77
CA LYS A 415 -19.40 34.61 3.81
C LYS A 415 -18.40 35.64 3.30
N GLY A 416 -17.66 35.32 2.25
CA GLY A 416 -16.69 36.22 1.64
C GLY A 416 -15.34 36.24 2.36
N GLU A 417 -14.91 35.13 2.96
CA GLU A 417 -13.70 35.08 3.78
C GLU A 417 -12.90 33.77 3.65
N VAL A 418 -11.61 33.86 3.99
CA VAL A 418 -10.74 32.68 4.20
C VAL A 418 -10.79 32.36 5.70
N ILE A 419 -11.22 31.16 6.03
CA ILE A 419 -11.36 30.70 7.41
C ILE A 419 -10.01 30.14 7.87
N ASP A 420 -9.50 30.65 8.98
CA ASP A 420 -8.27 30.17 9.62
C ASP A 420 -8.42 28.72 10.14
N ASP A 421 -7.38 27.90 9.97
CA ASP A 421 -7.39 26.48 10.35
C ASP A 421 -7.66 26.25 11.85
N ASP A 422 -7.03 27.06 12.71
CA ASP A 422 -7.16 26.89 14.15
C ASP A 422 -8.56 27.35 14.60
N HIS A 423 -9.06 28.47 14.05
CA HIS A 423 -10.44 28.89 14.30
C HIS A 423 -11.47 27.85 13.80
N LEU A 424 -11.31 27.33 12.59
CA LEU A 424 -12.19 26.32 12.00
C LEU A 424 -12.27 25.09 12.91
N LYS A 425 -11.12 24.51 13.25
CA LYS A 425 -11.08 23.27 14.03
C LYS A 425 -11.51 23.48 15.47
N GLU A 426 -11.16 24.61 16.09
CA GLU A 426 -11.61 24.90 17.45
C GLU A 426 -13.13 25.08 17.49
N SER A 427 -13.75 25.63 16.43
CA SER A 427 -15.22 25.74 16.37
C SER A 427 -15.91 24.37 16.36
N TYR A 428 -15.35 23.39 15.65
CA TYR A 428 -15.85 22.01 15.69
C TYR A 428 -15.53 21.34 17.02
N ALA A 429 -14.32 21.51 17.56
CA ALA A 429 -13.91 20.93 18.82
C ALA A 429 -14.71 21.46 20.03
N ALA A 430 -15.25 22.67 19.94
CA ALA A 430 -16.11 23.27 20.96
C ALA A 430 -17.62 23.03 20.74
N ARG A 431 -18.02 22.36 19.66
CA ARG A 431 -19.43 22.13 19.30
C ARG A 431 -20.16 21.27 20.33
N GLN A 432 -19.46 20.28 20.88
CA GLN A 432 -19.96 19.33 21.87
C GLN A 432 -18.96 19.18 23.01
N PRO A 433 -19.38 18.73 24.20
CA PRO A 433 -18.48 18.47 25.31
C PRO A 433 -17.75 17.13 25.14
N TYR A 434 -16.95 16.99 24.07
CA TYR A 434 -16.28 15.72 23.73
C TYR A 434 -15.38 15.22 24.87
N GLY A 435 -14.69 16.12 25.57
CA GLY A 435 -13.87 15.77 26.75
C GLY A 435 -14.70 15.13 27.86
N GLU A 436 -15.86 15.71 28.20
CA GLU A 436 -16.76 15.14 29.21
C GLU A 436 -17.33 13.78 28.78
N TRP A 437 -17.64 13.63 27.49
CA TRP A 437 -18.10 12.36 26.93
C TRP A 437 -17.02 11.28 27.01
N LEU A 438 -15.78 11.60 26.64
CA LEU A 438 -14.64 10.71 26.74
C LEU A 438 -14.36 10.33 28.19
N ASP A 439 -14.30 11.30 29.10
CA ASP A 439 -14.05 11.05 30.53
C ASP A 439 -15.11 10.14 31.16
N SER A 440 -16.36 10.23 30.70
CA SER A 440 -17.49 9.46 31.26
C SER A 440 -17.66 8.08 30.63
N ASN A 441 -17.27 7.88 29.37
CA ASN A 441 -17.63 6.67 28.61
C ASN A 441 -16.43 5.85 28.11
N LEU A 442 -15.26 6.49 27.90
CA LEU A 442 -14.07 5.81 27.40
C LEU A 442 -13.39 5.05 28.54
N VAL A 443 -13.12 3.76 28.32
CA VAL A 443 -12.41 2.94 29.31
C VAL A 443 -10.98 2.74 28.85
N GLU A 444 -9.99 3.01 29.70
CA GLU A 444 -8.60 2.66 29.40
C GLU A 444 -8.20 1.33 30.06
N LEU A 445 -7.52 0.45 29.30
CA LEU A 445 -7.09 -0.86 29.80
C LEU A 445 -6.22 -0.80 31.07
N LYS A 446 -5.42 0.26 31.21
CA LYS A 446 -4.54 0.47 32.38
C LYS A 446 -5.34 0.70 33.67
N ASP A 447 -6.57 1.21 33.56
CA ASP A 447 -7.42 1.58 34.69
C ASP A 447 -8.35 0.44 35.11
N LEU A 448 -8.44 -0.62 34.29
CA LEU A 448 -9.16 -1.85 34.66
C LEU A 448 -8.47 -2.58 35.82
N LYS A 449 -9.26 -2.92 36.83
CA LYS A 449 -8.79 -3.67 38.00
C LYS A 449 -8.34 -5.06 37.59
N ILE A 450 -7.17 -5.47 38.09
CA ILE A 450 -6.73 -6.86 38.00
C ILE A 450 -7.63 -7.67 38.95
N PRO A 451 -8.36 -8.70 38.47
CA PRO A 451 -9.15 -9.55 39.34
C PRO A 451 -8.23 -10.33 40.28
N ASN A 452 -8.74 -10.73 41.45
CA ASN A 452 -8.01 -11.56 42.40
C ASN A 452 -8.03 -13.04 41.97
N GLU A 453 -7.56 -13.29 40.75
CA GLU A 453 -7.47 -14.61 40.13
C GLU A 453 -6.05 -14.80 39.62
N ARG A 454 -5.49 -16.00 39.81
CA ARG A 454 -4.14 -16.32 39.32
C ARG A 454 -4.22 -16.55 37.82
N VAL A 455 -3.26 -16.01 37.08
CA VAL A 455 -3.06 -16.34 35.66
C VAL A 455 -2.79 -17.84 35.54
N PRO A 456 -3.42 -18.57 34.59
CA PRO A 456 -3.11 -19.97 34.35
C PRO A 456 -1.63 -20.17 34.01
N GLU A 457 -0.96 -21.08 34.70
CA GLU A 457 0.44 -21.44 34.49
C GLU A 457 0.51 -22.89 34.01
N TYR A 458 1.52 -23.20 33.20
CA TYR A 458 1.78 -24.56 32.72
C TYR A 458 3.01 -25.14 33.41
N THR A 459 2.96 -26.44 33.70
CA THR A 459 4.17 -27.19 34.06
C THR A 459 5.14 -27.22 32.87
N ASN A 460 6.41 -27.56 33.13
CA ASN A 460 7.41 -27.66 32.07
C ASN A 460 6.99 -28.65 30.97
N GLU A 461 6.44 -29.81 31.37
CA GLU A 461 6.01 -30.85 30.43
C GLU A 461 4.80 -30.40 29.58
N GLU A 462 3.80 -29.78 30.20
CA GLU A 462 2.63 -29.23 29.49
C GLU A 462 3.04 -28.13 28.51
N ARG A 463 3.93 -27.22 28.94
CA ARG A 463 4.44 -26.15 28.07
C ARG A 463 5.20 -26.73 26.88
N SER A 464 6.06 -27.71 27.08
CA SER A 464 6.81 -28.35 25.98
C SER A 464 5.89 -29.12 25.03
N ARG A 465 4.83 -29.78 25.53
CA ARG A 465 3.77 -30.36 24.68
C ARG A 465 3.09 -29.31 23.81
N LEU A 466 2.67 -28.19 24.40
CA LEU A 466 2.03 -27.11 23.65
C LEU A 466 3.00 -26.49 22.63
N GLN A 467 4.24 -26.21 23.01
CA GLN A 467 5.27 -25.71 22.09
C GLN A 467 5.44 -26.64 20.89
N LYS A 468 5.52 -27.96 21.12
CA LYS A 468 5.62 -28.95 20.05
C LYS A 468 4.36 -28.98 19.17
N ALA A 469 3.16 -28.96 19.77
CA ALA A 469 1.89 -28.97 19.05
C ALA A 469 1.66 -27.72 18.18
N PHE A 470 2.16 -26.56 18.62
CA PHE A 470 2.13 -25.32 17.84
C PHE A 470 3.35 -25.15 16.91
N GLY A 471 4.26 -26.12 16.85
CA GLY A 471 5.43 -26.09 15.96
C GLY A 471 6.55 -25.12 16.36
N TYR A 472 6.73 -24.80 17.64
CA TYR A 472 7.85 -23.97 18.10
C TYR A 472 9.19 -24.68 17.80
N THR A 473 10.15 -23.91 17.30
CA THR A 473 11.50 -24.42 17.04
C THR A 473 12.54 -23.85 18.00
N TYR A 474 13.63 -24.58 18.20
CA TYR A 474 14.75 -24.11 19.00
C TYR A 474 15.37 -22.84 18.44
N ASP A 475 15.47 -22.74 17.11
CA ASP A 475 16.06 -21.58 16.44
C ASP A 475 15.20 -20.32 16.66
N GLU A 476 13.87 -20.41 16.65
CA GLU A 476 12.97 -19.27 16.94
C GLU A 476 13.10 -18.81 18.39
N VAL A 477 13.05 -19.73 19.36
CA VAL A 477 13.18 -19.40 20.78
C VAL A 477 14.52 -18.70 21.06
N LYS A 478 15.62 -19.22 20.50
CA LYS A 478 16.97 -18.70 20.76
C LYS A 478 17.30 -17.44 19.97
N THR A 479 16.86 -17.34 18.71
CA THR A 479 17.30 -16.27 17.80
C THR A 479 16.25 -15.18 17.56
N SER A 480 15.01 -15.40 18.01
CA SER A 480 13.91 -14.42 17.90
C SER A 480 13.37 -14.01 19.28
N ILE A 481 12.72 -14.93 20.02
CA ILE A 481 12.05 -14.63 21.29
C ILE A 481 13.04 -14.12 22.34
N LEU A 482 14.15 -14.84 22.56
CA LEU A 482 15.16 -14.47 23.56
C LEU A 482 15.75 -13.06 23.30
N PRO A 483 16.23 -12.71 22.09
CA PRO A 483 16.69 -11.35 21.81
C PRO A 483 15.63 -10.26 22.03
N MET A 484 14.37 -10.51 21.64
CA MET A 484 13.28 -9.54 21.83
C MET A 484 12.98 -9.32 23.32
N ALA A 485 12.88 -10.39 24.11
CA ALA A 485 12.66 -10.31 25.56
C ALA A 485 13.86 -9.67 26.30
N LYS A 486 15.08 -9.88 25.78
CA LYS A 486 16.31 -9.32 26.35
C LYS A 486 16.46 -7.83 26.06
N ASN A 487 16.31 -7.43 24.79
CA ASN A 487 16.72 -6.12 24.27
C ASN A 487 15.57 -5.18 23.92
N GLY A 488 14.31 -5.63 23.93
CA GLY A 488 13.16 -4.82 23.53
C GLY A 488 13.11 -4.48 22.04
N SER A 489 13.88 -5.19 21.20
CA SER A 489 13.95 -4.98 19.76
C SER A 489 14.23 -6.28 19.00
N GLU A 490 13.74 -6.34 17.77
CA GLU A 490 13.99 -7.47 16.87
C GLU A 490 15.49 -7.58 16.51
N ALA A 491 16.00 -8.81 16.38
CA ALA A 491 17.38 -9.05 15.98
C ALA A 491 17.65 -8.65 14.51
N THR A 492 18.82 -8.06 14.28
CA THR A 492 19.35 -7.85 12.93
C THR A 492 20.06 -9.11 12.44
N ALA A 493 19.84 -9.47 11.18
CA ALA A 493 20.47 -10.59 10.49
C ALA A 493 21.12 -10.15 9.16
N ALA A 494 21.81 -11.08 8.51
CA ALA A 494 22.54 -10.84 7.26
C ALA A 494 22.33 -11.99 6.25
N MET A 495 22.70 -11.74 5.00
CA MET A 495 22.45 -12.56 3.81
C MET A 495 20.96 -12.67 3.45
N GLY A 496 20.67 -13.27 2.29
CA GLY A 496 19.31 -13.50 1.79
C GLY A 496 18.81 -14.93 2.00
N VAL A 497 17.52 -15.17 1.74
CA VAL A 497 16.85 -16.48 1.89
C VAL A 497 17.30 -17.47 0.83
N ASP A 498 17.85 -18.63 1.19
CA ASP A 498 18.21 -19.75 0.28
C ASP A 498 17.48 -21.05 0.62
N THR A 499 16.55 -21.00 1.56
CA THR A 499 15.64 -22.10 1.83
C THR A 499 14.52 -22.14 0.80
N PRO A 500 13.83 -23.29 0.66
CA PRO A 500 12.64 -23.38 -0.15
C PRO A 500 11.57 -22.34 0.20
N LEU A 501 10.68 -22.05 -0.75
CA LEU A 501 9.40 -21.44 -0.41
C LEU A 501 8.62 -22.39 0.52
N PRO A 502 7.77 -21.90 1.44
CA PRO A 502 7.13 -22.73 2.46
C PRO A 502 6.42 -23.97 1.90
N PHE A 503 5.62 -23.80 0.84
CA PHE A 503 4.89 -24.90 0.19
C PHE A 503 5.78 -25.89 -0.60
N LEU A 504 7.07 -25.58 -0.78
CA LEU A 504 8.08 -26.46 -1.38
C LEU A 504 9.01 -27.09 -0.32
N SER A 505 8.92 -26.65 0.93
CA SER A 505 9.75 -27.19 2.00
C SER A 505 9.28 -28.60 2.39
N LYS A 506 10.24 -29.40 2.87
CA LYS A 506 10.00 -30.71 3.50
C LYS A 506 9.73 -30.59 5.00
N THR A 507 9.99 -29.41 5.57
CA THR A 507 9.79 -29.11 7.00
C THR A 507 8.50 -28.32 7.19
N HIS A 508 7.95 -28.38 8.40
CA HIS A 508 6.74 -27.65 8.75
C HIS A 508 6.99 -26.15 8.83
N HIS A 509 6.06 -25.37 8.28
CA HIS A 509 6.09 -23.92 8.34
C HIS A 509 4.73 -23.39 8.80
N PRO A 510 4.71 -22.43 9.74
CA PRO A 510 3.46 -21.76 10.08
C PRO A 510 2.78 -21.15 8.85
N LEU A 511 1.44 -21.16 8.83
CA LEU A 511 0.63 -20.60 7.75
C LEU A 511 0.99 -19.14 7.44
N PHE A 512 1.46 -18.39 8.44
CA PHE A 512 1.99 -17.04 8.31
C PHE A 512 3.04 -16.90 7.21
N HIS A 513 3.94 -17.86 7.03
CA HIS A 513 5.05 -17.77 6.06
C HIS A 513 4.60 -17.73 4.60
N SER A 514 3.38 -18.21 4.31
CA SER A 514 2.75 -18.15 2.99
C SER A 514 2.27 -16.75 2.62
N PHE A 515 2.28 -15.79 3.55
CA PHE A 515 1.91 -14.39 3.32
C PHE A 515 3.16 -13.52 3.29
N LYS A 516 3.38 -12.77 2.21
CA LYS A 516 4.48 -11.83 2.07
C LYS A 516 3.98 -10.40 2.26
N GLN A 517 4.70 -9.65 3.08
CA GLN A 517 4.44 -8.25 3.35
C GLN A 517 4.59 -7.44 2.07
N LEU A 518 3.57 -6.65 1.75
CA LEU A 518 3.65 -5.65 0.68
C LEU A 518 4.42 -4.42 1.16
N PHE A 519 4.92 -3.64 0.22
CA PHE A 519 5.64 -2.42 0.48
C PHE A 519 5.40 -1.38 -0.61
N ALA A 520 5.65 -0.13 -0.30
CA ALA A 520 5.53 0.96 -1.25
C ALA A 520 6.79 1.05 -2.12
N GLN A 521 6.60 1.23 -3.43
CA GLN A 521 7.68 1.56 -4.34
C GLN A 521 7.17 2.48 -5.45
N VAL A 522 7.76 3.68 -5.55
CA VAL A 522 7.50 4.71 -6.56
C VAL A 522 6.13 5.40 -6.44
N THR A 523 5.02 4.66 -6.45
CA THR A 523 3.65 5.24 -6.48
C THR A 523 3.34 6.05 -5.23
N ASN A 524 3.78 5.54 -4.09
CA ASN A 524 3.78 6.18 -2.78
C ASN A 524 5.10 5.91 -2.04
N PRO A 525 5.47 6.70 -1.00
CA PRO A 525 6.65 6.46 -0.20
C PRO A 525 6.36 5.67 1.09
N PRO A 526 7.32 4.86 1.58
CA PRO A 526 7.31 4.40 2.97
C PRO A 526 7.56 5.57 3.96
N ILE A 527 7.24 5.36 5.24
CA ILE A 527 7.42 6.37 6.31
C ILE A 527 8.60 5.98 7.21
N ASP A 528 9.31 6.98 7.76
CA ASP A 528 10.32 6.72 8.80
C ASP A 528 9.66 6.65 10.18
N ALA A 529 9.17 5.46 10.55
CA ALA A 529 8.51 5.24 11.84
C ALA A 529 9.35 5.61 13.08
N ILE A 530 10.68 5.72 12.96
CA ILE A 530 11.58 6.05 14.06
C ILE A 530 11.69 7.57 14.19
N ARG A 531 11.99 8.27 13.10
CA ARG A 531 12.25 9.72 13.09
C ARG A 531 10.97 10.54 13.02
N GLU A 532 9.92 9.99 12.41
CA GLU A 532 8.62 10.63 12.20
C GLU A 532 7.56 10.09 13.17
N HIS A 533 7.97 9.59 14.34
CA HIS A 533 7.09 8.98 15.35
C HIS A 533 5.87 9.85 15.74
N VAL A 534 5.96 11.19 15.59
CA VAL A 534 4.84 12.12 15.85
C VAL A 534 3.60 11.80 15.02
N VAL A 535 3.76 11.25 13.82
CA VAL A 535 2.63 10.87 12.95
C VAL A 535 2.13 9.45 13.26
N THR A 536 2.94 8.61 13.89
CA THR A 536 2.57 7.21 14.15
C THR A 536 1.59 7.07 15.32
N SER A 537 0.75 6.02 15.29
CA SER A 537 -0.11 5.65 16.43
C SER A 537 -0.26 4.14 16.55
N THR A 538 -0.09 3.64 17.77
CA THR A 538 -0.26 2.23 18.14
C THR A 538 -1.60 1.94 18.81
N THR A 539 -2.37 2.98 19.12
CA THR A 539 -3.64 2.85 19.85
C THR A 539 -4.71 2.21 18.98
N VAL A 540 -5.48 1.32 19.60
CA VAL A 540 -6.66 0.66 19.03
C VAL A 540 -7.85 0.81 19.98
N TYR A 541 -9.05 0.75 19.42
CA TYR A 541 -10.30 0.84 20.16
C TYR A 541 -11.07 -0.49 20.01
N ILE A 542 -11.55 -1.01 21.14
CA ILE A 542 -12.20 -2.31 21.25
C ILE A 542 -13.61 -2.12 21.82
N GLY A 543 -14.63 -2.52 21.07
CA GLY A 543 -16.03 -2.40 21.45
C GLY A 543 -16.92 -2.26 20.22
N ALA A 544 -18.17 -1.86 20.44
CA ALA A 544 -19.07 -1.48 19.37
C ALA A 544 -18.78 -0.04 18.93
N GLU A 545 -18.58 0.19 17.64
CA GLU A 545 -18.43 1.52 17.04
C GLU A 545 -19.79 2.25 17.07
N GLY A 546 -19.75 3.56 17.35
CA GLY A 546 -20.92 4.43 17.37
C GLY A 546 -21.41 4.86 15.99
N ASP A 547 -22.50 5.63 15.96
CA ASP A 547 -23.00 6.24 14.72
C ASP A 547 -22.16 7.49 14.37
N VAL A 548 -21.42 7.41 13.26
CA VAL A 548 -20.56 8.50 12.79
C VAL A 548 -21.33 9.73 12.30
N LEU A 549 -22.61 9.57 11.95
CA LEU A 549 -23.46 10.66 11.45
C LEU A 549 -24.11 11.48 12.57
N GLU A 550 -24.11 10.99 13.80
CA GLU A 550 -24.80 11.62 14.92
C GLU A 550 -23.91 11.71 16.17
N GLU A 551 -23.66 12.93 16.65
CA GLU A 551 -22.79 13.19 17.80
C GLU A 551 -23.50 12.85 19.13
N LYS A 552 -23.11 11.73 19.75
CA LYS A 552 -23.62 11.27 21.05
C LYS A 552 -22.51 10.80 21.98
N ALA A 553 -22.73 10.96 23.29
CA ALA A 553 -21.81 10.46 24.33
C ALA A 553 -21.58 8.93 24.27
N LYS A 554 -22.62 8.16 23.89
CA LYS A 554 -22.54 6.70 23.81
C LYS A 554 -21.54 6.21 22.75
N ASN A 555 -21.23 7.01 21.74
CA ASN A 555 -20.34 6.62 20.63
C ASN A 555 -18.90 6.33 21.06
N CYS A 556 -18.45 6.91 22.19
CA CYS A 556 -17.10 6.68 22.71
C CYS A 556 -17.06 5.66 23.87
N ASN A 557 -18.13 4.86 24.06
CA ASN A 557 -18.16 3.75 25.00
C ASN A 557 -17.37 2.54 24.47
N VAL A 558 -16.05 2.72 24.37
CA VAL A 558 -15.09 1.74 23.86
C VAL A 558 -13.89 1.59 24.80
N LEU A 559 -13.21 0.45 24.70
CA LEU A 559 -11.97 0.17 25.43
C LEU A 559 -10.78 0.65 24.61
N LYS A 560 -10.03 1.62 25.13
CA LYS A 560 -8.79 2.11 24.56
C LYS A 560 -7.61 1.25 25.00
N VAL A 561 -6.86 0.75 24.02
CA VAL A 561 -5.66 -0.08 24.22
C VAL A 561 -4.49 0.55 23.47
N ASN A 562 -3.42 0.91 24.19
CA ASN A 562 -2.24 1.54 23.58
C ASN A 562 -1.27 0.55 22.93
N ASN A 563 -1.20 -0.67 23.47
CA ASN A 563 -0.43 -1.77 22.92
C ASN A 563 -1.37 -2.94 22.61
N PRO A 564 -1.65 -3.24 21.32
CA PRO A 564 -2.52 -4.35 20.94
C PRO A 564 -1.93 -5.72 21.29
N ILE A 565 -0.65 -5.80 21.71
CA ILE A 565 -0.01 -7.03 22.18
C ILE A 565 -0.21 -7.13 23.69
N LEU A 566 -1.18 -7.95 24.09
CA LEU A 566 -1.69 -8.03 25.46
C LEU A 566 -0.84 -8.99 26.31
N THR A 567 -0.57 -8.59 27.55
CA THR A 567 -0.08 -9.53 28.56
C THR A 567 -1.20 -10.49 29.00
N ASN A 568 -0.85 -11.65 29.57
CA ASN A 568 -1.85 -12.54 30.17
C ASN A 568 -2.71 -11.82 31.23
N THR A 569 -2.10 -10.87 31.96
CA THR A 569 -2.80 -10.04 32.94
C THR A 569 -3.78 -9.07 32.27
N ASP A 570 -3.40 -8.45 31.15
CA ASP A 570 -4.29 -7.55 30.42
C ASP A 570 -5.50 -8.27 29.85
N LEU A 571 -5.30 -9.47 29.28
CA LEU A 571 -6.42 -10.28 28.81
C LEU A 571 -7.34 -10.69 29.97
N LEU A 572 -6.79 -11.00 31.14
CA LEU A 572 -7.58 -11.34 32.33
C LEU A 572 -8.43 -10.14 32.81
N LYS A 573 -7.91 -8.91 32.74
CA LYS A 573 -8.69 -7.69 33.00
C LYS A 573 -9.87 -7.57 32.05
N ILE A 574 -9.63 -7.80 30.75
CA ILE A 574 -10.69 -7.73 29.73
C ILE A 574 -11.75 -8.81 29.96
N LYS A 575 -11.34 -10.07 30.18
CA LYS A 575 -12.25 -11.20 30.46
C LYS A 575 -13.15 -10.97 31.66
N SER A 576 -12.62 -10.35 32.71
CA SER A 576 -13.32 -10.10 33.98
C SER A 576 -14.00 -8.74 34.08
N MET A 577 -13.96 -7.95 33.00
CA MET A 577 -14.47 -6.58 32.99
C MET A 577 -15.98 -6.56 33.22
N LYS A 578 -16.41 -5.84 34.27
CA LYS A 578 -17.81 -5.58 34.61
C LYS A 578 -18.11 -4.09 34.47
N VAL A 579 -18.02 -3.59 33.25
CA VAL A 579 -18.28 -2.19 32.90
C VAL A 579 -19.52 -2.14 32.01
N GLU A 580 -20.41 -1.19 32.27
CA GLU A 580 -21.62 -1.01 31.48
C GLU A 580 -21.27 -0.76 30.00
N GLY A 581 -22.05 -1.38 29.11
CA GLY A 581 -21.84 -1.31 27.66
C GLY A 581 -20.84 -2.32 27.11
N PHE A 582 -20.10 -3.07 27.95
CA PHE A 582 -19.22 -4.14 27.49
C PHE A 582 -19.74 -5.52 27.87
N LYS A 583 -19.80 -6.42 26.87
CA LYS A 583 -20.08 -7.84 27.09
C LYS A 583 -19.08 -8.68 26.31
N VAL A 584 -18.26 -9.40 27.08
CA VAL A 584 -17.19 -10.25 26.57
C VAL A 584 -17.68 -11.69 26.47
N ALA A 585 -17.41 -12.35 25.35
CA ALA A 585 -17.59 -13.80 25.20
C ALA A 585 -16.28 -14.45 24.76
N VAL A 586 -15.94 -15.59 25.35
CA VAL A 586 -14.79 -16.41 24.95
C VAL A 586 -15.31 -17.53 24.06
N VAL A 587 -14.78 -17.60 22.84
CA VAL A 587 -15.15 -18.61 21.84
C VAL A 587 -13.95 -19.51 21.59
N PRO A 588 -14.05 -20.82 21.85
CA PRO A 588 -12.93 -21.73 21.60
C PRO A 588 -12.69 -21.87 20.10
N ILE A 589 -11.42 -21.79 19.69
CA ILE A 589 -10.95 -22.14 18.34
C ILE A 589 -10.24 -23.50 18.33
N THR A 590 -10.62 -24.39 19.26
CA THR A 590 -10.24 -25.80 19.27
C THR A 590 -11.36 -26.68 18.72
N TYR A 591 -11.01 -27.81 18.14
CA TYR A 591 -11.95 -28.78 17.57
C TYR A 591 -11.47 -30.21 17.81
N TYR A 592 -12.40 -31.17 17.77
CA TYR A 592 -12.04 -32.58 17.91
C TYR A 592 -11.22 -33.05 16.72
N LYS A 593 -10.09 -33.73 16.96
CA LYS A 593 -9.13 -34.21 15.94
C LYS A 593 -9.76 -34.87 14.70
N ASN A 594 -10.85 -35.62 14.86
CA ASN A 594 -11.52 -36.30 13.74
C ASN A 594 -12.55 -35.43 12.97
N THR A 595 -12.66 -34.15 13.31
CA THR A 595 -13.58 -33.21 12.66
C THR A 595 -12.82 -32.42 11.60
N LYS A 596 -13.32 -32.41 10.38
CA LYS A 596 -12.75 -31.59 9.30
C LYS A 596 -12.64 -30.12 9.67
N LEU A 597 -11.54 -29.47 9.29
CA LEU A 597 -11.27 -28.07 9.60
C LEU A 597 -12.35 -27.13 9.04
N GLU A 598 -12.86 -27.41 7.84
CA GLU A 598 -13.98 -26.65 7.23
C GLU A 598 -15.21 -26.59 8.16
N ARG A 599 -15.62 -27.75 8.72
CA ARG A 599 -16.77 -27.82 9.64
C ARG A 599 -16.51 -27.11 10.96
N ALA A 600 -15.25 -27.12 11.41
CA ALA A 600 -14.84 -26.41 12.62
C ALA A 600 -15.01 -24.89 12.45
N ILE A 601 -14.64 -24.36 11.27
CA ILE A 601 -14.83 -22.95 10.90
C ILE A 601 -16.33 -22.60 10.76
N GLU A 602 -17.13 -23.45 10.12
CA GLU A 602 -18.58 -23.23 10.05
C GLU A 602 -19.22 -23.16 11.44
N ARG A 603 -18.80 -24.04 12.36
CA ARG A 603 -19.25 -24.03 13.76
C ARG A 603 -18.83 -22.75 14.47
N LEU A 604 -17.62 -22.24 14.22
CA LEU A 604 -17.13 -20.97 14.75
C LEU A 604 -18.07 -19.82 14.36
N TYR A 605 -18.51 -19.75 13.10
CA TYR A 605 -19.46 -18.72 12.65
C TYR A 605 -20.78 -18.78 13.43
N VAL A 606 -21.36 -19.97 13.59
CA VAL A 606 -22.63 -20.17 14.31
C VAL A 606 -22.51 -19.77 15.78
N GLU A 607 -21.41 -20.12 16.43
CA GLU A 607 -21.14 -19.81 17.83
C GLU A 607 -20.97 -18.31 18.03
N VAL A 608 -20.20 -17.65 17.17
CA VAL A 608 -20.02 -16.20 17.20
C VAL A 608 -21.35 -15.47 16.95
N ASP A 609 -22.14 -15.91 15.97
CA ASP A 609 -23.45 -15.34 15.71
C ASP A 609 -24.43 -15.53 16.88
N ARG A 610 -24.25 -16.60 17.67
CA ARG A 610 -24.99 -16.78 18.93
C ARG A 610 -24.53 -15.78 19.99
N CYS A 611 -23.22 -15.68 20.24
CA CYS A 611 -22.67 -14.72 21.21
C CYS A 611 -23.08 -13.28 20.89
N TYR A 612 -23.03 -12.89 19.61
CA TYR A 612 -23.49 -11.58 19.15
C TYR A 612 -24.98 -11.35 19.45
N ARG A 613 -25.85 -12.32 19.16
CA ARG A 613 -27.30 -12.24 19.48
C ARG A 613 -27.56 -12.17 20.98
N GLU A 614 -26.71 -12.76 21.79
CA GLU A 614 -26.75 -12.62 23.24
C GLU A 614 -26.23 -11.24 23.72
N GLY A 615 -25.72 -10.40 22.82
CA GLY A 615 -25.28 -9.04 23.08
C GLY A 615 -23.77 -8.90 23.32
N ALA A 616 -22.95 -9.91 23.01
CA ALA A 616 -21.50 -9.79 23.11
C ALA A 616 -20.97 -8.82 22.04
N ASN A 617 -20.17 -7.84 22.46
CA ASN A 617 -19.50 -6.87 21.59
C ASN A 617 -17.96 -6.96 21.64
N ILE A 618 -17.43 -7.87 22.46
CA ILE A 618 -16.03 -8.28 22.44
C ILE A 618 -16.01 -9.82 22.39
N LEU A 619 -15.39 -10.36 21.35
CA LEU A 619 -15.17 -11.80 21.20
C LEU A 619 -13.69 -12.10 21.40
N ILE A 620 -13.39 -13.03 22.30
CA ILE A 620 -12.05 -13.56 22.51
C ILE A 620 -12.00 -14.95 21.88
N LEU A 621 -11.34 -15.07 20.73
CA LEU A 621 -11.02 -16.35 20.12
C LEU A 621 -9.88 -16.98 20.92
N SER A 622 -10.07 -18.20 21.43
CA SER A 622 -9.08 -18.84 22.31
C SER A 622 -8.73 -20.25 21.87
N ASP A 623 -7.44 -20.52 21.65
CA ASP A 623 -6.94 -21.89 21.45
C ASP A 623 -6.52 -22.57 22.77
N ARG A 624 -6.84 -21.98 23.93
CA ARG A 624 -6.66 -22.69 25.20
C ARG A 624 -7.57 -23.92 25.25
N GLY A 625 -7.03 -25.01 25.80
CA GLY A 625 -7.73 -26.30 25.88
C GLY A 625 -7.30 -27.30 24.80
N VAL A 626 -6.16 -27.08 24.15
CA VAL A 626 -5.48 -28.12 23.37
C VAL A 626 -5.09 -29.27 24.29
N ASP A 627 -5.52 -30.47 23.93
CA ASP A 627 -5.24 -31.74 24.60
C ASP A 627 -5.19 -32.86 23.55
N GLU A 628 -5.02 -34.12 23.97
CA GLU A 628 -4.94 -35.29 23.09
C GLU A 628 -6.12 -35.48 22.11
N ASN A 629 -7.28 -34.88 22.39
CA ASN A 629 -8.50 -34.97 21.57
C ASN A 629 -8.85 -33.66 20.86
N HIS A 630 -8.36 -32.52 21.37
CA HIS A 630 -8.69 -31.19 20.90
C HIS A 630 -7.49 -30.52 20.21
N VAL A 631 -7.62 -30.31 18.92
CA VAL A 631 -6.63 -29.66 18.06
C VAL A 631 -6.98 -28.18 17.92
N ALA A 632 -5.98 -27.29 17.83
CA ALA A 632 -6.20 -25.87 17.59
C ALA A 632 -6.39 -25.59 16.09
N MET A 633 -7.39 -24.77 15.74
CA MET A 633 -7.44 -24.19 14.39
C MET A 633 -6.26 -23.24 14.20
N PRO A 634 -5.64 -23.17 13.02
CA PRO A 634 -4.67 -22.12 12.70
C PRO A 634 -5.27 -20.75 12.97
N SER A 635 -4.63 -19.98 13.83
CA SER A 635 -5.15 -18.73 14.38
C SER A 635 -5.40 -17.68 13.28
N LEU A 636 -4.50 -17.61 12.28
CA LEU A 636 -4.66 -16.73 11.12
C LEU A 636 -5.90 -17.07 10.30
N LEU A 637 -6.14 -18.37 10.08
CA LEU A 637 -7.30 -18.84 9.34
C LEU A 637 -8.58 -18.51 10.10
N ALA A 638 -8.64 -18.79 11.40
CA ALA A 638 -9.80 -18.50 12.25
C ALA A 638 -10.13 -17.00 12.29
N VAL A 639 -9.12 -16.14 12.48
CA VAL A 639 -9.30 -14.68 12.51
C VAL A 639 -9.78 -14.15 11.16
N SER A 640 -9.13 -14.53 10.06
CA SER A 640 -9.45 -14.01 8.73
C SER A 640 -10.85 -14.45 8.27
N ALA A 641 -11.15 -15.75 8.43
CA ALA A 641 -12.44 -16.34 8.12
C ALA A 641 -13.58 -15.64 8.87
N LEU A 642 -13.40 -15.43 10.19
CA LEU A 642 -14.40 -14.77 11.00
C LEU A 642 -14.55 -13.28 10.66
N ASN A 643 -13.44 -12.57 10.44
CA ASN A 643 -13.49 -11.16 10.06
C ASN A 643 -14.32 -10.96 8.78
N GLN A 644 -14.11 -11.80 7.77
CA GLN A 644 -14.89 -11.77 6.53
C GLN A 644 -16.36 -12.09 6.73
N HIS A 645 -16.67 -13.09 7.56
CA HIS A 645 -18.06 -13.40 7.92
C HIS A 645 -18.74 -12.19 8.57
N LEU A 646 -18.06 -11.50 9.50
CA LEU A 646 -18.58 -10.31 10.17
C LEU A 646 -18.73 -9.10 9.24
N VAL A 647 -17.81 -8.89 8.29
CA VAL A 647 -17.93 -7.82 7.27
C VAL A 647 -19.10 -8.11 6.33
N LYS A 648 -19.20 -9.34 5.80
CA LYS A 648 -20.28 -9.76 4.89
C LYS A 648 -21.66 -9.69 5.54
N THR A 649 -21.73 -9.98 6.83
CA THR A 649 -22.97 -9.87 7.62
C THR A 649 -23.19 -8.49 8.23
N LYS A 650 -22.31 -7.51 7.93
CA LYS A 650 -22.28 -6.12 8.42
C LYS A 650 -22.10 -5.93 9.94
N LYS A 651 -21.87 -7.00 10.69
CA LYS A 651 -21.70 -7.00 12.15
C LYS A 651 -20.32 -6.54 12.65
N ARG A 652 -19.35 -6.33 11.75
CA ARG A 652 -17.94 -6.10 12.14
C ARG A 652 -17.72 -4.84 12.98
N THR A 653 -18.50 -3.78 12.77
CA THR A 653 -18.46 -2.53 13.56
C THR A 653 -19.11 -2.70 14.93
N SER A 654 -20.00 -3.68 15.09
CA SER A 654 -20.69 -3.96 16.35
C SER A 654 -19.90 -4.89 17.29
N VAL A 655 -18.83 -5.53 16.80
CA VAL A 655 -18.09 -6.56 17.52
C VAL A 655 -16.58 -6.44 17.29
N ALA A 656 -15.81 -6.38 18.37
CA ALA A 656 -14.35 -6.46 18.33
C ALA A 656 -13.85 -7.92 18.46
N LEU A 657 -12.77 -8.24 17.75
CA LEU A 657 -12.12 -9.55 17.76
C LEU A 657 -10.78 -9.49 18.49
N ILE A 658 -10.64 -10.22 19.58
CA ILE A 658 -9.36 -10.42 20.30
C ILE A 658 -8.94 -11.87 20.11
N LEU A 659 -7.65 -12.11 19.89
CA LEU A 659 -7.10 -13.46 19.81
C LEU A 659 -6.28 -13.77 21.06
N GLU A 660 -6.59 -14.87 21.73
CA GLU A 660 -5.78 -15.54 22.74
C GLU A 660 -5.20 -16.81 22.11
N SER A 661 -3.90 -16.81 21.81
CA SER A 661 -3.32 -17.91 21.04
C SER A 661 -1.92 -18.30 21.48
N GLY A 662 -1.64 -19.61 21.39
CA GLY A 662 -0.31 -20.17 21.56
C GLY A 662 0.55 -20.10 20.30
N GLU A 663 -0.05 -19.85 19.14
CA GLU A 663 0.62 -19.89 17.83
C GLU A 663 1.48 -18.65 17.49
N PRO A 664 1.09 -17.38 17.73
CA PRO A 664 1.88 -16.24 17.27
C PRO A 664 3.13 -15.99 18.15
N ARG A 665 4.31 -15.89 17.51
CA ARG A 665 5.60 -15.78 18.22
C ARG A 665 6.63 -14.86 17.57
N ASP A 666 6.51 -14.58 16.28
CA ASP A 666 7.36 -13.64 15.54
C ASP A 666 6.59 -12.39 15.11
N VAL A 667 7.29 -11.28 14.90
CA VAL A 667 6.72 -9.97 14.51
C VAL A 667 5.72 -10.10 13.35
N HIS A 668 6.05 -10.93 12.36
CA HIS A 668 5.24 -11.12 11.16
C HIS A 668 3.87 -11.76 11.47
N ASP A 669 3.81 -12.74 12.38
CA ASP A 669 2.59 -13.43 12.79
C ASP A 669 1.57 -12.43 13.32
N PHE A 670 2.00 -11.55 14.22
CA PHE A 670 1.16 -10.49 14.77
C PHE A 670 0.71 -9.49 13.69
N ALA A 671 1.62 -9.10 12.80
CA ALA A 671 1.30 -8.20 11.70
C ALA A 671 0.25 -8.81 10.74
N THR A 672 0.31 -10.11 10.45
CA THR A 672 -0.72 -10.80 9.66
C THR A 672 -2.05 -10.86 10.41
N LEU A 673 -2.05 -11.24 11.68
CA LEU A 673 -3.27 -11.35 12.49
C LEU A 673 -4.03 -10.01 12.59
N LEU A 674 -3.32 -8.91 12.86
CA LEU A 674 -3.92 -7.58 12.85
C LEU A 674 -4.40 -7.19 11.44
N GLY A 675 -3.59 -7.43 10.41
CA GLY A 675 -3.92 -7.12 9.02
C GLY A 675 -5.14 -7.88 8.48
N TYR A 676 -5.46 -9.05 9.05
CA TYR A 676 -6.64 -9.85 8.72
C TYR A 676 -7.83 -9.69 9.68
N GLY A 677 -7.73 -8.82 10.68
CA GLY A 677 -8.91 -8.31 11.40
C GLY A 677 -8.89 -8.42 12.93
N ALA A 678 -7.85 -8.99 13.55
CA ALA A 678 -7.72 -8.96 15.00
C ALA A 678 -7.51 -7.54 15.52
N CYS A 679 -8.22 -7.18 16.59
CA CYS A 679 -8.06 -5.90 17.28
C CYS A 679 -6.87 -5.91 18.24
N ALA A 680 -6.68 -7.02 18.95
CA ALA A 680 -5.59 -7.23 19.91
C ALA A 680 -5.27 -8.74 20.03
N ILE A 681 -4.04 -9.05 20.45
CA ILE A 681 -3.51 -10.42 20.48
C ILE A 681 -2.82 -10.65 21.83
N ASN A 682 -3.19 -11.73 22.51
CA ASN A 682 -2.48 -12.26 23.67
C ASN A 682 -1.70 -13.53 23.27
N PRO A 683 -0.36 -13.45 23.11
CA PRO A 683 0.48 -14.59 22.78
C PRO A 683 0.89 -15.36 24.04
N TYR A 684 -0.04 -16.07 24.67
CA TYR A 684 0.21 -16.63 26.01
C TYR A 684 1.37 -17.62 26.04
N LEU A 685 1.54 -18.45 25.00
CA LEU A 685 2.58 -19.47 24.98
C LEU A 685 3.97 -18.88 24.75
N ALA A 686 4.09 -17.80 23.96
CA ALA A 686 5.35 -17.07 23.83
C ALA A 686 5.75 -16.42 25.17
N GLN A 687 4.79 -15.89 25.93
CA GLN A 687 5.04 -15.34 27.28
C GLN A 687 5.45 -16.42 28.28
N GLU A 688 4.83 -17.61 28.22
CA GLU A 688 5.25 -18.77 29.03
C GLU A 688 6.64 -19.30 28.62
N THR A 689 6.99 -19.20 27.34
CA THR A 689 8.35 -19.53 26.85
C THR A 689 9.40 -18.53 27.35
N ILE A 690 9.03 -17.26 27.55
CA ILE A 690 9.92 -16.28 28.21
C ILE A 690 10.16 -16.67 29.66
N ARG A 691 9.13 -17.14 30.38
CA ARG A 691 9.29 -17.66 31.74
C ARG A 691 10.26 -18.83 31.78
N GLU A 692 10.15 -19.77 30.84
CA GLU A 692 11.10 -20.88 30.70
C GLU A 692 12.55 -20.41 30.52
N LEU A 693 12.78 -19.40 29.67
CA LEU A 693 14.11 -18.83 29.46
C LEU A 693 14.69 -18.24 30.75
N ILE A 694 13.84 -17.70 31.63
CA ILE A 694 14.24 -17.15 32.93
C ILE A 694 14.52 -18.29 33.92
N ASP A 695 13.61 -19.26 34.04
CA ASP A 695 13.73 -20.40 34.96
C ASP A 695 14.97 -21.26 34.63
N SER A 696 15.29 -21.41 33.34
CA SER A 696 16.50 -22.08 32.85
C SER A 696 17.78 -21.23 32.92
N LYS A 697 17.69 -19.98 33.37
CA LYS A 697 18.80 -19.00 33.46
C LYS A 697 19.43 -18.63 32.11
N MET A 698 18.73 -18.86 31.00
CA MET A 698 19.13 -18.35 29.69
C MET A 698 18.87 -16.84 29.54
N LEU A 699 17.90 -16.32 30.30
CA LEU A 699 17.59 -14.90 30.42
C LEU A 699 17.62 -14.48 31.89
N ASP A 700 18.54 -13.58 32.24
CA ASP A 700 18.62 -13.02 33.59
C ASP A 700 17.85 -11.69 33.65
N LYS A 701 16.53 -11.77 33.84
CA LYS A 701 15.61 -10.62 33.84
C LYS A 701 14.30 -10.95 34.58
N ASP A 702 13.67 -9.93 35.17
CA ASP A 702 12.32 -10.05 35.73
C ASP A 702 11.29 -10.42 34.63
N TYR A 703 10.33 -11.29 34.97
CA TYR A 703 9.31 -11.78 34.04
C TYR A 703 8.50 -10.66 33.39
N TYR A 704 8.01 -9.69 34.17
CA TYR A 704 7.18 -8.60 33.64
C TYR A 704 8.00 -7.67 32.76
N ALA A 705 9.25 -7.37 33.15
CA ALA A 705 10.15 -6.59 32.33
C ALA A 705 10.50 -7.30 31.01
N ALA A 706 10.73 -8.61 31.03
CA ALA A 706 11.03 -9.41 29.85
C ALA A 706 9.83 -9.50 28.88
N VAL A 707 8.62 -9.75 29.40
CA VAL A 707 7.39 -9.76 28.59
C VAL A 707 7.09 -8.39 28.00
N ASN A 708 7.25 -7.32 28.77
CA ASN A 708 7.05 -5.96 28.26
C ASN A 708 8.02 -5.64 27.12
N ASP A 709 9.30 -6.01 27.25
CA ASP A 709 10.27 -5.80 26.19
C ASP A 709 9.98 -6.64 24.94
N TYR A 710 9.56 -7.90 25.11
CA TYR A 710 9.09 -8.72 23.99
C TYR A 710 7.89 -8.09 23.27
N ASN A 711 6.86 -7.67 24.01
CA ASN A 711 5.68 -7.02 23.44
C ASN A 711 6.03 -5.69 22.74
N ASN A 712 6.96 -4.90 23.29
CA ASN A 712 7.43 -3.67 22.66
C ASN A 712 8.27 -3.93 21.41
N ALA A 713 9.08 -4.99 21.40
CA ALA A 713 9.82 -5.40 20.21
C ALA A 713 8.87 -5.76 19.06
N ILE A 714 7.83 -6.53 19.35
CA ILE A 714 6.77 -6.86 18.39
C ILE A 714 6.05 -5.60 17.92
N LEU A 715 5.61 -4.74 18.85
CA LEU A 715 4.89 -3.52 18.50
C LEU A 715 5.69 -2.62 17.55
N ASN A 716 6.95 -2.37 17.87
CA ASN A 716 7.87 -1.60 17.03
C ASN A 716 8.09 -2.27 15.67
N GLY A 717 8.15 -3.61 15.64
CA GLY A 717 8.23 -4.38 14.42
C GLY A 717 6.98 -4.25 13.53
N ILE A 718 5.78 -4.26 14.11
CA ILE A 718 4.51 -4.07 13.40
C ILE A 718 4.43 -2.65 12.82
N VAL A 719 4.77 -1.63 13.61
CA VAL A 719 4.81 -0.23 13.14
C VAL A 719 5.78 -0.12 11.96
N LYS A 720 6.93 -0.79 12.03
CA LYS A 720 7.87 -0.85 10.90
C LYS A 720 7.25 -1.52 9.68
N ILE A 721 6.56 -2.65 9.83
CA ILE A 721 5.87 -3.34 8.72
C ILE A 721 4.81 -2.42 8.09
N ALA A 722 3.96 -1.77 8.89
CA ALA A 722 2.96 -0.82 8.40
C ALA A 722 3.62 0.36 7.64
N SER A 723 4.73 0.87 8.17
CA SER A 723 5.48 1.97 7.54
C SER A 723 6.09 1.63 6.19
N LYS A 724 6.31 0.34 5.87
CA LYS A 724 6.79 -0.09 4.55
C LYS A 724 5.82 0.30 3.44
N MET A 725 4.52 0.34 3.73
CA MET A 725 3.47 0.78 2.81
C MET A 725 3.12 2.27 2.99
N GLY A 726 3.79 2.97 3.91
CA GLY A 726 3.45 4.35 4.28
C GLY A 726 2.21 4.46 5.18
N ILE A 727 1.88 3.41 5.93
CA ILE A 727 0.75 3.41 6.87
C ILE A 727 1.26 3.86 8.25
N SER A 728 0.59 4.85 8.81
CA SER A 728 1.00 5.54 10.03
C SER A 728 0.30 5.02 11.29
N THR A 729 -0.88 4.40 11.17
CA THR A 729 -1.65 3.94 12.35
C THR A 729 -1.96 2.45 12.28
N ILE A 730 -1.86 1.78 13.44
CA ILE A 730 -2.31 0.38 13.56
C ILE A 730 -3.81 0.26 13.29
N GLN A 731 -4.59 1.27 13.66
CA GLN A 731 -6.04 1.30 13.42
C GLN A 731 -6.41 1.21 11.93
N SER A 732 -5.69 1.93 11.06
CA SER A 732 -5.88 1.84 9.60
C SER A 732 -5.29 0.55 9.02
N TYR A 733 -4.24 0.02 9.64
CA TYR A 733 -3.62 -1.25 9.24
C TYR A 733 -4.54 -2.46 9.54
N GLN A 734 -5.38 -2.40 10.57
CA GLN A 734 -6.31 -3.47 10.93
C GLN A 734 -7.30 -3.77 9.80
N GLY A 735 -7.33 -5.02 9.34
CA GLY A 735 -8.22 -5.47 8.26
C GLY A 735 -7.82 -4.98 6.86
N SER A 736 -6.70 -4.26 6.71
CA SER A 736 -6.27 -3.72 5.40
C SER A 736 -5.66 -4.75 4.45
N GLN A 737 -5.29 -5.94 4.95
CA GLN A 737 -4.79 -7.07 4.16
C GLN A 737 -3.59 -6.70 3.27
N ILE A 738 -2.57 -6.05 3.85
CA ILE A 738 -1.33 -5.59 3.19
C ILE A 738 -0.34 -6.75 2.99
N PHE A 739 -0.85 -7.82 2.37
CA PHE A 739 -0.11 -9.05 2.11
C PHE A 739 -0.43 -9.59 0.71
N GLU A 740 0.51 -10.36 0.19
CA GLU A 740 0.29 -11.27 -0.94
C GLU A 740 0.54 -12.70 -0.48
N ALA A 741 -0.38 -13.61 -0.82
CA ALA A 741 -0.22 -15.03 -0.53
C ALA A 741 0.56 -15.73 -1.65
N ILE A 742 1.33 -16.76 -1.28
CA ILE A 742 2.02 -17.62 -2.22
C ILE A 742 1.88 -19.08 -1.82
N GLY A 743 1.49 -19.93 -2.78
CA GLY A 743 1.40 -21.38 -2.57
C GLY A 743 0.18 -21.81 -1.78
N LEU A 744 -0.89 -21.01 -1.75
CA LEU A 744 -2.19 -21.40 -1.20
C LEU A 744 -3.18 -21.61 -2.35
N ASP A 745 -3.96 -22.69 -2.28
CA ASP A 745 -5.00 -22.95 -3.28
C ASP A 745 -6.03 -21.80 -3.36
N GLN A 746 -6.53 -21.54 -4.56
CA GLN A 746 -7.40 -20.39 -4.82
C GLN A 746 -8.72 -20.49 -4.03
N GLU A 747 -9.25 -21.71 -3.82
CA GLU A 747 -10.47 -21.92 -3.03
C GLU A 747 -10.27 -21.51 -1.55
N VAL A 748 -9.08 -21.71 -0.99
CA VAL A 748 -8.73 -21.26 0.37
C VAL A 748 -8.71 -19.74 0.43
N ILE A 749 -8.11 -19.10 -0.58
CA ILE A 749 -8.03 -17.65 -0.68
C ILE A 749 -9.43 -17.05 -0.83
N ASP A 750 -10.23 -17.53 -1.77
CA ASP A 750 -11.55 -16.98 -2.08
C ASP A 750 -12.54 -17.12 -0.91
N ARG A 751 -12.41 -18.18 -0.09
CA ARG A 751 -13.32 -18.42 1.04
C ARG A 751 -12.86 -17.79 2.35
N TYR A 752 -11.57 -17.81 2.64
CA TYR A 752 -11.04 -17.48 3.97
C TYR A 752 -10.07 -16.31 3.99
N PHE A 753 -9.55 -15.88 2.85
CA PHE A 753 -8.66 -14.72 2.70
C PHE A 753 -9.11 -13.80 1.56
N THR A 754 -10.44 -13.68 1.37
CA THR A 754 -11.10 -13.02 0.23
C THR A 754 -10.38 -11.72 -0.15
N ASN A 755 -10.20 -11.52 -1.46
CA ASN A 755 -9.49 -10.40 -2.10
C ASN A 755 -7.95 -10.42 -1.95
N THR A 756 -7.35 -11.35 -1.18
CA THR A 756 -5.88 -11.48 -1.11
C THR A 756 -5.36 -12.00 -2.46
N VAL A 757 -4.29 -11.39 -2.96
CA VAL A 757 -3.69 -11.84 -4.22
C VAL A 757 -2.92 -13.13 -3.97
N CYS A 758 -3.15 -14.14 -4.79
CA CYS A 758 -2.38 -15.38 -4.82
C CYS A 758 -2.22 -15.81 -6.28
N ARG A 759 -1.01 -15.62 -6.83
CA ARG A 759 -0.74 -15.90 -8.26
C ARG A 759 -0.30 -17.33 -8.52
N ILE A 760 0.05 -18.05 -7.46
CA ILE A 760 0.51 -19.44 -7.50
C ILE A 760 -0.29 -20.22 -6.46
N GLY A 761 -1.18 -21.07 -6.96
CA GLY A 761 -1.89 -22.05 -6.14
C GLY A 761 -0.93 -23.07 -5.51
N GLY A 762 -1.36 -23.70 -4.43
CA GLY A 762 -0.55 -24.72 -3.75
C GLY A 762 -1.37 -25.53 -2.77
N ILE A 763 -1.04 -25.43 -1.47
CA ILE A 763 -1.64 -26.24 -0.42
C ILE A 763 -3.14 -25.94 -0.29
N SER A 764 -3.93 -27.00 -0.15
CA SER A 764 -5.38 -26.95 0.08
C SER A 764 -5.71 -26.82 1.56
N LEU A 765 -6.98 -26.60 1.89
CA LEU A 765 -7.43 -26.64 3.29
C LEU A 765 -7.15 -27.98 3.97
N ALA A 766 -7.21 -29.09 3.22
CA ALA A 766 -6.92 -30.43 3.73
C ALA A 766 -5.44 -30.63 4.03
N ASP A 767 -4.54 -29.99 3.26
CA ASP A 767 -3.10 -30.03 3.53
C ASP A 767 -2.77 -29.23 4.79
N ILE A 768 -3.43 -28.07 4.99
CA ILE A 768 -3.32 -27.29 6.23
C ILE A 768 -3.83 -28.10 7.43
N GLU A 769 -5.00 -28.75 7.31
CA GLU A 769 -5.54 -29.64 8.34
C GLU A 769 -4.55 -30.75 8.70
N LYS A 770 -3.96 -31.39 7.69
CA LYS A 770 -2.98 -32.45 7.88
C LYS A 770 -1.72 -31.96 8.59
N GLU A 771 -1.18 -30.80 8.22
CA GLU A 771 0.01 -30.24 8.87
C GLU A 771 -0.22 -29.97 10.37
N VAL A 772 -1.39 -29.43 10.70
CA VAL A 772 -1.78 -29.21 12.10
C VAL A 772 -1.92 -30.54 12.84
N ASP A 773 -2.54 -31.55 12.22
CA ASP A 773 -2.70 -32.87 12.80
C ASP A 773 -1.36 -33.60 13.01
N ASP A 774 -0.41 -33.44 12.08
CA ASP A 774 0.93 -34.03 12.14
C ASP A 774 1.69 -33.43 13.35
N LEU A 775 1.74 -32.10 13.47
CA LEU A 775 2.36 -31.40 14.62
C LEU A 775 1.70 -31.77 15.94
N HIS A 776 0.36 -31.84 15.96
CA HIS A 776 -0.39 -32.25 17.14
C HIS A 776 -0.05 -33.70 17.55
N SER A 777 0.03 -34.62 16.59
CA SER A 777 0.37 -36.03 16.83
C SER A 777 1.82 -36.22 17.29
N MET A 778 2.73 -35.30 16.96
CA MET A 778 4.10 -35.29 17.51
C MET A 778 4.14 -34.92 18.99
N ALA A 779 3.18 -34.12 19.46
CA ALA A 779 3.09 -33.72 20.87
C ALA A 779 2.27 -34.71 21.72
N PHE A 780 1.22 -35.29 21.13
CA PHE A 780 0.25 -36.14 21.80
C PHE A 780 0.18 -37.54 21.15
N ASP A 781 0.64 -38.57 21.87
CA ASP A 781 0.52 -39.96 21.43
C ASP A 781 -0.84 -40.56 21.87
N PRO A 782 -1.68 -41.06 20.95
CA PRO A 782 -3.01 -41.61 21.27
C PRO A 782 -3.00 -42.85 22.19
N LEU A 783 -1.85 -43.53 22.31
CA LEU A 783 -1.64 -44.71 23.15
C LEU A 783 -0.98 -44.35 24.48
N GLY A 784 -0.69 -43.07 24.73
CA GLY A 784 -0.05 -42.58 25.96
C GLY A 784 1.42 -42.96 26.10
N LEU A 785 2.10 -43.26 24.99
CA LEU A 785 3.54 -43.52 24.97
C LEU A 785 4.35 -42.21 25.14
N GLU A 786 5.60 -42.32 25.59
CA GLU A 786 6.50 -41.16 25.71
C GLU A 786 6.75 -40.52 24.34
N THR A 787 6.45 -39.23 24.22
CA THR A 787 6.73 -38.40 23.04
C THR A 787 8.02 -37.61 23.22
N ASP A 788 8.76 -37.37 22.13
CA ASP A 788 9.92 -36.48 22.15
C ASP A 788 9.45 -35.02 22.07
N LEU A 789 9.47 -34.35 23.22
CA LEU A 789 9.05 -32.96 23.37
C LEU A 789 10.17 -31.95 23.14
N THR A 790 11.36 -32.40 22.71
CA THR A 790 12.44 -31.47 22.38
C THR A 790 12.10 -30.65 21.14
N LEU A 791 12.46 -29.36 21.18
CA LEU A 791 12.21 -28.43 20.09
C LEU A 791 13.16 -28.72 18.92
N ASP A 792 12.60 -28.82 17.72
CA ASP A 792 13.37 -29.10 16.51
C ASP A 792 14.22 -27.88 16.10
N SER A 793 15.33 -28.13 15.39
CA SER A 793 16.14 -27.09 14.74
C SER A 793 16.11 -27.33 13.23
N PRO A 794 15.00 -26.99 12.55
CA PRO A 794 14.82 -27.24 11.13
C PRO A 794 15.76 -26.40 10.26
N GLY A 795 16.42 -25.38 10.80
CA GLY A 795 17.46 -24.66 10.06
C GLY A 795 16.95 -23.59 9.09
N HIS A 796 15.69 -23.13 9.20
CA HIS A 796 15.07 -22.12 8.32
C HIS A 796 15.92 -20.85 8.05
N HIS A 797 16.84 -20.49 8.94
CA HIS A 797 17.76 -19.35 8.73
C HIS A 797 19.23 -19.75 8.53
N LYS A 798 19.66 -20.85 9.16
CA LYS A 798 21.03 -21.35 9.10
C LYS A 798 20.96 -22.86 8.92
N MET A 799 21.63 -23.35 7.89
CA MET A 799 21.68 -24.77 7.57
C MET A 799 21.98 -25.63 8.81
N ARG A 800 21.20 -26.71 8.93
CA ARG A 800 21.36 -27.79 9.91
C ARG A 800 21.39 -29.12 9.18
N SER A 801 22.08 -30.09 9.77
CA SER A 801 22.02 -31.46 9.24
C SER A 801 20.63 -32.03 9.45
N GLY A 802 19.99 -32.53 8.39
CA GLY A 802 18.63 -33.08 8.45
C GLY A 802 17.51 -32.04 8.53
N GLY A 803 17.82 -30.76 8.37
CA GLY A 803 16.83 -29.68 8.29
C GLY A 803 16.49 -29.29 6.86
N ASP A 804 16.04 -28.05 6.69
CA ASP A 804 15.76 -27.42 5.41
C ASP A 804 16.94 -27.50 4.45
N ASP A 805 16.60 -27.71 3.18
CA ASP A 805 17.56 -27.60 2.09
C ASP A 805 18.01 -26.13 1.93
N HIS A 806 19.30 -25.90 1.69
CA HIS A 806 19.82 -24.57 1.34
C HIS A 806 20.52 -24.60 -0.02
N LEU A 807 20.23 -23.61 -0.87
CA LEU A 807 20.94 -23.39 -2.13
C LEU A 807 22.45 -23.22 -1.92
N TYR A 808 22.85 -22.47 -0.88
CA TYR A 808 24.24 -22.41 -0.43
C TYR A 808 24.44 -23.32 0.77
N ASN A 809 25.14 -24.42 0.54
CA ASN A 809 25.54 -25.42 1.53
C ASN A 809 27.06 -25.68 1.42
N PRO A 810 27.70 -26.35 2.40
CA PRO A 810 29.14 -26.56 2.39
C PRO A 810 29.68 -27.18 1.09
N ALA A 811 28.96 -28.14 0.49
CA ALA A 811 29.38 -28.80 -0.74
C ALA A 811 29.35 -27.85 -1.94
N THR A 812 28.24 -27.13 -2.13
CA THR A 812 28.10 -26.15 -3.23
C THR A 812 29.08 -24.98 -3.09
N ILE A 813 29.29 -24.47 -1.87
CA ILE A 813 30.26 -23.40 -1.57
C ILE A 813 31.68 -23.86 -1.90
N HIS A 814 32.10 -25.01 -1.36
CA HIS A 814 33.45 -25.53 -1.57
C HIS A 814 33.74 -25.80 -3.04
N THR A 815 32.80 -26.42 -3.73
CA THR A 815 32.96 -26.80 -5.15
C THR A 815 33.05 -25.55 -6.04
N LEU A 816 32.23 -24.53 -5.79
CA LEU A 816 32.31 -23.26 -6.53
C LEU A 816 33.66 -22.55 -6.27
N GLN A 817 34.13 -22.53 -5.03
CA GLN A 817 35.41 -21.92 -4.67
C GLN A 817 36.59 -22.62 -5.33
N GLU A 818 36.63 -23.96 -5.29
CA GLU A 818 37.73 -24.71 -5.91
C GLU A 818 37.68 -24.65 -7.44
N ALA A 819 36.48 -24.71 -8.05
CA ALA A 819 36.32 -24.57 -9.50
C ALA A 819 36.88 -23.22 -10.00
N THR A 820 36.51 -22.13 -9.34
CA THR A 820 36.95 -20.77 -9.72
C THR A 820 38.41 -20.50 -9.39
N ARG A 821 38.93 -21.03 -8.28
CA ARG A 821 40.35 -20.92 -7.91
C ARG A 821 41.28 -21.67 -8.87
N ARG A 822 40.87 -22.85 -9.36
CA ARG A 822 41.67 -23.69 -10.26
C ARG A 822 41.45 -23.39 -11.74
N GLY A 823 40.37 -22.67 -12.08
CA GLY A 823 39.94 -22.50 -13.47
C GLY A 823 39.39 -23.79 -14.09
N ASP A 824 38.78 -24.66 -13.27
CA ASP A 824 38.29 -25.98 -13.69
C ASP A 824 36.78 -25.94 -14.03
N TYR A 825 36.48 -26.01 -15.33
CA TYR A 825 35.10 -25.95 -15.82
C TYR A 825 34.31 -27.24 -15.59
N GLU A 826 34.96 -28.42 -15.52
CA GLU A 826 34.27 -29.67 -15.21
C GLU A 826 33.85 -29.69 -13.75
N LEU A 827 34.69 -29.17 -12.85
CA LEU A 827 34.31 -28.96 -11.46
C LEU A 827 33.19 -27.91 -11.33
N PHE A 828 33.18 -26.87 -12.15
CA PHE A 828 32.06 -25.92 -12.22
C PHE A 828 30.76 -26.59 -12.68
N LYS A 829 30.82 -27.51 -13.66
CA LYS A 829 29.64 -28.29 -14.07
C LYS A 829 29.12 -29.16 -12.93
N GLN A 830 29.99 -29.80 -12.15
CA GLN A 830 29.60 -30.55 -10.95
C GLN A 830 28.88 -29.64 -9.94
N TYR A 831 29.39 -28.42 -9.70
CA TYR A 831 28.70 -27.42 -8.90
C TYR A 831 27.29 -27.11 -9.44
N THR A 832 27.16 -26.81 -10.75
CA THR A 832 25.85 -26.50 -11.33
C THR A 832 24.89 -27.68 -11.32
N ALA A 833 25.39 -28.92 -11.43
CA ALA A 833 24.57 -30.12 -11.30
C ALA A 833 24.02 -30.27 -9.88
N MET A 834 24.81 -29.97 -8.85
CA MET A 834 24.34 -29.97 -7.45
C MET A 834 23.29 -28.88 -7.17
N VAL A 835 23.44 -27.70 -7.80
CA VAL A 835 22.47 -26.60 -7.65
C VAL A 835 21.15 -26.91 -8.38
N ASN A 836 21.22 -27.56 -9.54
CA ASN A 836 20.08 -27.85 -10.43
C ASN A 836 19.48 -29.26 -10.24
N ALA A 837 19.86 -29.99 -9.19
CA ALA A 837 19.39 -31.35 -8.99
C ALA A 837 17.85 -31.41 -8.81
N GLU A 838 17.19 -32.32 -9.55
CA GLU A 838 15.73 -32.42 -9.65
C GLU A 838 15.05 -32.85 -8.33
N ASP A 839 15.76 -33.55 -7.47
CA ASP A 839 15.30 -34.04 -6.16
C ASP A 839 15.22 -32.93 -5.08
N GLY A 840 15.62 -31.70 -5.42
CA GLY A 840 15.72 -30.55 -4.52
C GLY A 840 15.08 -29.28 -5.05
N VAL A 841 13.86 -29.35 -5.62
CA VAL A 841 13.10 -28.16 -6.03
C VAL A 841 12.91 -27.21 -4.84
N ARG A 842 13.60 -26.08 -4.84
CA ARG A 842 13.58 -25.06 -3.76
C ARG A 842 12.83 -23.78 -4.16
N ASN A 843 12.77 -23.50 -5.45
CA ASN A 843 12.24 -22.24 -6.00
C ASN A 843 11.39 -22.52 -7.24
N LEU A 844 10.69 -21.49 -7.72
CA LEU A 844 9.75 -21.62 -8.82
C LEU A 844 10.42 -22.09 -10.12
N ARG A 845 11.60 -21.54 -10.45
CA ARG A 845 12.39 -22.00 -11.59
C ARG A 845 12.87 -23.45 -11.48
N GLY A 846 12.89 -24.05 -10.30
CA GLY A 846 13.12 -25.47 -10.10
C GLY A 846 11.98 -26.36 -10.62
N LEU A 847 10.76 -25.82 -10.69
CA LEU A 847 9.57 -26.51 -11.25
C LEU A 847 9.48 -26.44 -12.78
N MET A 848 10.38 -25.68 -13.43
CA MET A 848 10.35 -25.44 -14.87
C MET A 848 11.35 -26.36 -15.58
N ASP A 849 11.05 -26.78 -16.81
CA ASP A 849 12.02 -27.46 -17.66
C ASP A 849 11.95 -26.92 -19.10
N PHE A 850 13.05 -27.06 -19.84
CA PHE A 850 13.11 -26.63 -21.23
C PHE A 850 12.60 -27.73 -22.15
N LYS A 851 11.73 -27.35 -23.08
CA LYS A 851 11.36 -28.23 -24.19
C LYS A 851 12.44 -28.20 -25.27
N TYR A 852 13.47 -29.01 -25.09
CA TYR A 852 14.60 -29.07 -26.03
C TYR A 852 14.20 -29.58 -27.43
N PRO A 853 14.79 -29.04 -28.51
CA PRO A 853 14.62 -29.57 -29.85
C PRO A 853 15.29 -30.95 -29.98
N LYS A 854 14.75 -31.81 -30.86
CA LYS A 854 15.33 -33.15 -31.12
C LYS A 854 16.77 -33.11 -31.63
N LYS A 855 17.16 -32.03 -32.32
CA LYS A 855 18.51 -31.79 -32.80
C LYS A 855 18.91 -30.36 -32.38
N GLY A 856 19.93 -30.25 -31.54
CA GLY A 856 20.52 -28.96 -31.14
C GLY A 856 21.40 -28.36 -32.22
N VAL A 857 21.85 -27.13 -31.98
CA VAL A 857 22.86 -26.44 -32.78
C VAL A 857 24.27 -26.75 -32.27
N PRO A 858 25.31 -26.74 -33.11
CA PRO A 858 26.69 -26.80 -32.67
C PRO A 858 27.06 -25.64 -31.73
N LEU A 859 27.95 -25.86 -30.76
CA LEU A 859 28.33 -24.83 -29.77
C LEU A 859 29.08 -23.66 -30.41
N GLU A 860 29.80 -23.90 -31.50
CA GLU A 860 30.50 -22.90 -32.29
C GLU A 860 29.56 -21.91 -33.01
N GLU A 861 28.27 -22.25 -33.17
CA GLU A 861 27.25 -21.34 -33.71
C GLU A 861 26.60 -20.46 -32.63
N VAL A 862 26.83 -20.78 -31.34
CA VAL A 862 26.30 -20.00 -30.21
C VAL A 862 27.10 -18.71 -30.05
N GLU A 863 26.44 -17.64 -29.58
CA GLU A 863 27.12 -16.38 -29.26
C GLU A 863 28.30 -16.59 -28.29
N SER A 864 29.38 -15.84 -28.50
CA SER A 864 30.62 -16.01 -27.73
C SER A 864 30.45 -15.61 -26.26
N VAL A 865 31.29 -16.20 -25.39
CA VAL A 865 31.36 -15.83 -23.97
C VAL A 865 31.64 -14.34 -23.78
N ASP A 866 32.55 -13.78 -24.60
CA ASP A 866 32.89 -12.34 -24.57
C ASP A 866 31.68 -11.44 -24.88
N SER A 867 30.70 -11.92 -25.67
CA SER A 867 29.44 -11.23 -25.91
C SER A 867 28.48 -11.39 -24.74
N ILE A 868 28.28 -12.62 -24.26
CA ILE A 868 27.34 -12.96 -23.18
C ILE A 868 27.66 -12.19 -21.90
N VAL A 869 28.93 -12.17 -21.50
CA VAL A 869 29.37 -11.59 -20.22
C VAL A 869 29.12 -10.08 -20.11
N THR A 870 28.97 -9.37 -21.23
CA THR A 870 28.61 -7.94 -21.24
C THR A 870 27.21 -7.67 -20.67
N ARG A 871 26.35 -8.69 -20.61
CA ARG A 871 25.01 -8.65 -19.99
C ARG A 871 25.05 -8.91 -18.48
N PHE A 872 26.21 -9.30 -17.94
CA PHE A 872 26.34 -9.62 -16.52
C PHE A 872 26.79 -8.40 -15.71
N LYS A 873 26.20 -8.29 -14.52
CA LYS A 873 26.49 -7.24 -13.56
C LYS A 873 26.82 -7.85 -12.21
N THR A 874 27.77 -7.29 -11.47
CA THR A 874 27.86 -7.58 -10.04
C THR A 874 26.88 -6.71 -9.27
N GLY A 875 26.07 -7.32 -8.40
CA GLY A 875 25.02 -6.64 -7.67
C GLY A 875 25.53 -5.51 -6.76
N ALA A 876 24.63 -4.58 -6.45
CA ALA A 876 24.92 -3.40 -5.63
C ALA A 876 25.25 -3.77 -4.17
N MET A 877 26.54 -3.78 -3.81
CA MET A 877 27.02 -4.09 -2.45
C MET A 877 27.90 -2.96 -1.94
N SER A 878 27.45 -2.26 -0.91
CA SER A 878 28.09 -1.00 -0.50
C SER A 878 29.48 -1.20 0.12
N TYR A 879 30.38 -0.28 -0.20
CA TYR A 879 31.61 -0.09 0.55
C TYR A 879 31.29 0.21 2.04
N GLY A 880 31.80 -0.64 2.94
CA GLY A 880 31.45 -0.65 4.35
C GLY A 880 30.58 -1.85 4.73
N SER A 881 29.66 -2.29 3.86
CA SER A 881 29.01 -3.61 4.01
C SER A 881 30.02 -4.72 3.70
N ILE A 882 30.73 -4.56 2.58
CA ILE A 882 31.87 -5.40 2.20
C ILE A 882 33.18 -4.60 2.33
N SER A 883 34.30 -5.31 2.37
CA SER A 883 35.63 -4.70 2.46
C SER A 883 36.00 -3.96 1.17
N GLN A 884 37.03 -3.11 1.25
CA GLN A 884 37.54 -2.39 0.09
C GLN A 884 38.05 -3.37 -0.97
N GLU A 885 38.77 -4.40 -0.53
CA GLU A 885 39.40 -5.41 -1.38
C GLU A 885 38.36 -6.19 -2.17
N ALA A 886 37.28 -6.65 -1.51
CA ALA A 886 36.19 -7.34 -2.20
C ALA A 886 35.50 -6.42 -3.21
N HIS A 887 35.25 -5.16 -2.83
CA HIS A 887 34.58 -4.18 -3.68
C HIS A 887 35.42 -3.82 -4.92
N GLU A 888 36.71 -3.57 -4.76
CA GLU A 888 37.64 -3.26 -5.86
C GLU A 888 37.89 -4.47 -6.76
N THR A 889 37.99 -5.67 -6.19
CA THR A 889 38.20 -6.92 -6.95
C THR A 889 37.07 -7.13 -7.96
N MET A 890 35.82 -6.95 -7.55
CA MET A 890 34.67 -7.05 -8.46
C MET A 890 34.69 -5.97 -9.55
N ALA A 891 35.04 -4.73 -9.20
CA ALA A 891 35.13 -3.65 -10.18
C ALA A 891 36.20 -3.93 -11.25
N ILE A 892 37.39 -4.36 -10.82
CA ILE A 892 38.49 -4.73 -11.72
C ILE A 892 38.06 -5.87 -12.64
N ALA A 893 37.49 -6.95 -12.08
CA ALA A 893 37.05 -8.11 -12.85
C ALA A 893 36.01 -7.73 -13.92
N MET A 894 34.97 -6.99 -13.54
CA MET A 894 33.92 -6.60 -14.49
C MET A 894 34.41 -5.62 -15.56
N ASN A 895 35.34 -4.72 -15.21
CA ASN A 895 35.93 -3.80 -16.17
C ASN A 895 36.81 -4.53 -17.21
N ILE A 896 37.52 -5.58 -16.81
CA ILE A 896 38.29 -6.44 -17.72
C ILE A 896 37.36 -7.25 -18.64
N LEU A 897 36.26 -7.76 -18.09
CA LEU A 897 35.27 -8.57 -18.83
C LEU A 897 34.30 -7.74 -19.68
N HIS A 898 34.40 -6.41 -19.67
CA HIS A 898 33.44 -5.51 -20.32
C HIS A 898 31.98 -5.66 -19.84
N GLY A 899 31.77 -6.30 -18.68
CA GLY A 899 30.51 -6.23 -17.96
C GLY A 899 30.49 -5.00 -17.05
N LYS A 900 29.68 -5.01 -15.99
CA LYS A 900 29.57 -3.84 -15.10
C LYS A 900 29.53 -4.22 -13.62
N SER A 901 30.26 -3.50 -12.78
CA SER A 901 30.08 -3.55 -11.34
C SER A 901 29.27 -2.36 -10.82
N ASN A 902 28.67 -2.51 -9.64
CA ASN A 902 27.83 -1.51 -9.00
C ASN A 902 28.41 -1.10 -7.64
N SER A 903 28.50 0.21 -7.40
CA SER A 903 29.05 0.81 -6.17
C SER A 903 28.26 0.53 -4.89
N GLY A 904 26.97 0.19 -5.03
CA GLY A 904 26.03 0.19 -3.92
C GLY A 904 25.85 1.57 -3.27
N GLU A 905 25.13 1.58 -2.15
CA GLU A 905 24.68 2.79 -1.44
C GLU A 905 25.78 3.49 -0.59
N GLY A 906 27.04 3.07 -0.71
CA GLY A 906 28.13 3.49 0.19
C GLY A 906 28.99 4.65 -0.31
N GLY A 907 28.75 5.12 -1.53
CA GLY A 907 29.68 5.97 -2.28
C GLY A 907 30.92 5.21 -2.77
N GLU A 908 31.81 5.91 -3.48
CA GLU A 908 33.14 5.42 -3.83
C GLU A 908 34.20 6.46 -3.48
N ASP A 909 35.39 5.99 -3.10
CA ASP A 909 36.54 6.87 -2.92
C ASP A 909 36.89 7.56 -4.25
N PRO A 910 37.03 8.90 -4.29
CA PRO A 910 37.43 9.64 -5.49
C PRO A 910 38.70 9.09 -6.17
N ALA A 911 39.64 8.53 -5.43
CA ALA A 911 40.86 7.93 -5.97
C ALA A 911 40.59 6.74 -6.91
N ARG A 912 39.42 6.10 -6.80
CA ARG A 912 39.00 4.97 -7.64
C ARG A 912 38.35 5.39 -8.95
N LEU A 913 37.97 6.66 -9.10
CA LEU A 913 37.19 7.14 -10.25
C LEU A 913 38.03 7.25 -11.53
N LYS A 914 39.35 7.09 -11.42
CA LYS A 914 40.30 7.06 -12.53
C LYS A 914 41.13 5.78 -12.45
N PRO A 915 41.64 5.26 -13.59
CA PRO A 915 42.59 4.15 -13.57
C PRO A 915 43.78 4.46 -12.67
N GLY A 916 44.19 3.48 -11.87
CA GLY A 916 45.32 3.61 -10.97
C GLY A 916 46.66 3.68 -11.70
N PRO A 917 47.75 4.01 -11.00
CA PRO A 917 49.10 3.96 -11.57
C PRO A 917 49.53 2.57 -12.08
N ASP A 918 48.87 1.52 -11.59
CA ASP A 918 49.05 0.13 -12.02
C ASP A 918 48.25 -0.24 -13.29
N GLY A 919 47.53 0.73 -13.88
CA GLY A 919 46.69 0.52 -15.05
C GLY A 919 45.35 -0.18 -14.75
N LEU A 920 45.09 -0.57 -13.50
CA LEU A 920 43.84 -1.24 -13.13
C LEU A 920 42.73 -0.22 -12.93
N ASN A 921 41.58 -0.47 -13.56
CA ASN A 921 40.38 0.32 -13.38
C ASN A 921 39.55 -0.21 -12.21
N ARG A 922 39.55 0.53 -11.09
CA ARG A 922 38.78 0.23 -9.87
C ARG A 922 37.43 0.94 -9.81
N CYS A 923 37.09 1.73 -10.82
CA CYS A 923 35.86 2.51 -10.87
C CYS A 923 34.68 1.57 -11.16
N SER A 924 33.60 1.64 -10.37
CA SER A 924 32.39 0.90 -10.71
C SER A 924 31.66 1.56 -11.88
N ALA A 925 31.31 0.80 -12.91
CA ALA A 925 30.59 1.33 -14.07
C ALA A 925 29.18 1.83 -13.71
N ILE A 926 28.54 1.21 -12.70
CA ILE A 926 27.23 1.59 -12.19
C ILE A 926 27.38 2.31 -10.85
N LYS A 927 26.74 3.47 -10.73
CA LYS A 927 26.71 4.29 -9.52
C LYS A 927 25.31 4.32 -8.94
N GLN A 928 25.16 3.90 -7.69
CA GLN A 928 23.85 3.89 -7.05
C GLN A 928 23.52 5.24 -6.40
N VAL A 929 22.25 5.65 -6.52
CA VAL A 929 21.63 6.77 -5.80
C VAL A 929 20.52 6.16 -4.95
N ALA A 930 20.73 6.11 -3.63
CA ALA A 930 19.80 5.57 -2.64
C ALA A 930 19.36 6.67 -1.66
N SER A 931 18.33 6.41 -0.84
CA SER A 931 17.68 7.39 0.04
C SER A 931 18.64 8.23 0.89
N GLY A 932 19.68 7.64 1.47
CA GLY A 932 20.67 8.35 2.30
C GLY A 932 21.64 9.28 1.53
N ARG A 933 21.67 9.22 0.19
CA ARG A 933 22.58 9.98 -0.68
C ARG A 933 24.07 9.94 -0.29
N PHE A 934 24.49 8.88 0.42
CA PHE A 934 25.87 8.76 0.88
C PHE A 934 26.86 8.74 -0.29
N GLY A 935 27.83 9.64 -0.24
CA GLY A 935 28.88 9.78 -1.27
C GLY A 935 28.39 10.19 -2.66
N VAL A 936 27.14 10.64 -2.80
CA VAL A 936 26.61 11.13 -4.08
C VAL A 936 27.10 12.55 -4.33
N THR A 937 28.07 12.68 -5.23
CA THR A 937 28.68 13.96 -5.63
C THR A 937 28.65 14.12 -7.15
N SER A 938 28.91 15.33 -7.66
CA SER A 938 28.97 15.56 -9.11
C SER A 938 30.05 14.69 -9.78
N GLU A 939 31.25 14.57 -9.20
CA GLU A 939 32.33 13.73 -9.73
C GLU A 939 31.92 12.24 -9.75
N TYR A 940 31.25 11.77 -8.70
CA TYR A 940 30.70 10.42 -8.62
C TYR A 940 29.69 10.16 -9.75
N LEU A 941 28.72 11.05 -9.97
CA LEU A 941 27.69 10.89 -11.01
C LEU A 941 28.28 10.95 -12.43
N VAL A 942 29.23 11.85 -12.69
CA VAL A 942 29.87 12.00 -14.01
C VAL A 942 30.77 10.80 -14.35
N SER A 943 31.31 10.12 -13.35
CA SER A 943 32.12 8.89 -13.55
C SER A 943 31.30 7.67 -13.96
N ALA A 944 29.96 7.74 -13.89
CA ALA A 944 29.06 6.62 -14.15
C ALA A 944 28.86 6.37 -15.66
N GLN A 945 28.75 5.10 -16.04
CA GLN A 945 28.15 4.68 -17.32
C GLN A 945 26.65 4.40 -17.16
N GLU A 946 26.23 4.06 -15.94
CA GLU A 946 24.83 3.87 -15.56
C GLU A 946 24.63 4.38 -14.14
N ILE A 947 23.54 5.10 -13.90
CA ILE A 947 23.16 5.55 -12.57
C ILE A 947 21.91 4.78 -12.14
N GLN A 948 22.01 4.06 -11.04
CA GLN A 948 20.92 3.24 -10.51
C GLN A 948 20.20 3.96 -9.37
N ILE A 949 18.94 4.34 -9.58
CA ILE A 949 18.04 4.76 -8.51
C ILE A 949 17.57 3.51 -7.76
N LYS A 950 17.92 3.41 -6.48
CA LYS A 950 17.58 2.26 -5.64
C LYS A 950 16.29 2.53 -4.87
N MET A 951 15.14 2.15 -5.44
CA MET A 951 13.87 2.25 -4.72
C MET A 951 13.81 1.22 -3.59
N ALA A 952 14.17 -0.03 -3.86
CA ALA A 952 14.12 -1.11 -2.88
C ALA A 952 15.20 -2.18 -3.10
N GLN A 953 15.30 -3.13 -2.18
CA GLN A 953 16.10 -4.36 -2.31
C GLN A 953 15.35 -5.55 -1.72
N GLY A 954 15.52 -6.74 -2.32
CA GLY A 954 14.74 -7.93 -1.96
C GLY A 954 14.79 -8.36 -0.49
N ALA A 955 15.93 -8.17 0.18
CA ALA A 955 16.09 -8.58 1.58
C ALA A 955 15.36 -7.69 2.61
N LYS A 956 14.97 -6.48 2.20
CA LYS A 956 14.31 -5.49 3.08
C LYS A 956 13.63 -4.39 2.25
N PRO A 957 12.64 -4.74 1.44
CA PRO A 957 11.89 -3.76 0.69
C PRO A 957 11.03 -2.90 1.64
N GLY A 958 10.77 -1.65 1.24
CA GLY A 958 10.10 -0.65 2.08
C GLY A 958 10.95 -0.11 3.24
N GLU A 959 12.26 -0.41 3.29
CA GLU A 959 13.18 0.03 4.34
C GLU A 959 14.49 0.60 3.79
N GLY A 960 15.17 1.41 4.62
CA GLY A 960 16.45 2.00 4.29
C GLY A 960 17.66 1.07 4.41
N GLY A 961 18.76 1.49 3.78
CA GLY A 961 20.10 0.93 4.01
C GLY A 961 20.49 0.97 5.49
N HIS A 962 21.20 -0.06 5.98
CA HIS A 962 21.63 -0.13 7.37
C HIS A 962 23.10 -0.55 7.41
N LEU A 963 23.95 0.30 7.99
CA LEU A 963 25.32 0.00 8.32
C LEU A 963 25.55 0.18 9.83
N PRO A 964 25.82 -0.91 10.58
CA PRO A 964 26.11 -0.82 12.00
C PRO A 964 27.30 0.08 12.31
N GLY A 965 27.23 0.87 13.39
CA GLY A 965 28.26 1.85 13.75
C GLY A 965 29.66 1.25 13.91
N GLY A 966 29.77 0.00 14.38
CA GLY A 966 31.04 -0.73 14.47
C GLY A 966 31.75 -0.97 13.12
N LYS A 967 31.07 -0.76 11.99
CA LYS A 967 31.66 -0.85 10.63
C LYS A 967 31.93 0.54 10.02
N VAL A 968 31.55 1.62 10.69
CA VAL A 968 31.70 3.00 10.19
C VAL A 968 33.07 3.53 10.62
N TYR A 969 34.12 2.96 10.04
CA TYR A 969 35.51 3.40 10.21
C TYR A 969 35.73 4.82 9.65
N PRO A 970 36.80 5.53 10.06
CA PRO A 970 37.06 6.91 9.59
C PRO A 970 37.06 7.08 8.07
N TRP A 971 37.58 6.12 7.31
CA TRP A 971 37.59 6.15 5.84
C TRP A 971 36.21 5.87 5.21
N ILE A 972 35.39 5.01 5.84
CA ILE A 972 33.99 4.80 5.45
C ILE A 972 33.19 6.08 5.70
N ALA A 973 33.35 6.67 6.89
CA ALA A 973 32.71 7.91 7.27
C ALA A 973 33.08 9.06 6.33
N LYS A 974 34.37 9.17 5.96
CA LYS A 974 34.86 10.15 4.97
C LYS A 974 34.17 9.99 3.62
N THR A 975 34.08 8.75 3.10
CA THR A 975 33.45 8.46 1.79
C THR A 975 31.96 8.79 1.80
N ARG A 976 31.28 8.58 2.94
CA ARG A 976 29.85 8.82 3.11
C ARG A 976 29.49 10.23 3.56
N HIS A 977 30.49 11.06 3.86
CA HIS A 977 30.31 12.35 4.54
C HIS A 977 29.54 12.23 5.86
N SER A 978 29.86 11.22 6.65
CA SER A 978 29.20 10.89 7.93
C SER A 978 30.16 10.92 9.12
N THR A 979 29.66 10.61 10.32
CA THR A 979 30.45 10.55 11.56
C THR A 979 30.99 9.14 11.82
N PRO A 980 32.29 8.96 12.13
CA PRO A 980 32.85 7.66 12.53
C PRO A 980 32.15 7.05 13.74
N GLY A 981 31.96 5.72 13.73
CA GLY A 981 31.38 4.96 14.85
C GLY A 981 29.85 5.07 15.02
N VAL A 982 29.18 5.94 14.27
CA VAL A 982 27.72 6.14 14.35
C VAL A 982 27.01 5.24 13.35
N SER A 983 26.00 4.48 13.79
CA SER A 983 25.18 3.65 12.90
C SER A 983 24.49 4.50 11.83
N LEU A 984 24.57 4.06 10.58
CA LEU A 984 23.92 4.74 9.45
C LEU A 984 22.69 3.94 9.04
N ILE A 985 21.52 4.41 9.48
CA ILE A 985 20.22 3.92 9.03
C ILE A 985 19.70 4.96 8.04
N SER A 986 19.60 4.61 6.77
CA SER A 986 19.05 5.53 5.76
C SER A 986 17.55 5.70 6.00
N PRO A 987 16.95 6.84 5.62
CA PRO A 987 15.49 6.94 5.54
C PRO A 987 14.93 5.80 4.66
N PRO A 988 13.77 5.24 4.99
CA PRO A 988 13.08 4.31 4.07
C PRO A 988 12.77 4.94 2.71
N PRO A 989 12.15 6.14 2.62
CA PRO A 989 11.86 6.75 1.33
C PRO A 989 13.04 7.55 0.79
N HIS A 990 13.03 7.77 -0.52
CA HIS A 990 13.71 8.90 -1.11
C HIS A 990 12.86 10.16 -0.83
N HIS A 991 13.38 11.14 -0.07
CA HIS A 991 12.62 12.36 0.25
C HIS A 991 12.39 13.30 -0.96
N ASP A 992 12.95 12.96 -2.11
CA ASP A 992 12.73 13.58 -3.42
C ASP A 992 11.94 12.67 -4.38
N ILE A 993 11.34 11.58 -3.88
CA ILE A 993 10.44 10.69 -4.65
C ILE A 993 9.25 10.30 -3.75
N TYR A 994 8.15 11.03 -3.83
CA TYR A 994 6.90 10.69 -3.17
C TYR A 994 5.80 10.22 -4.13
N SER A 995 6.07 10.26 -5.43
CA SER A 995 5.20 9.77 -6.49
C SER A 995 6.00 9.52 -7.79
N ILE A 996 5.31 9.03 -8.82
CA ILE A 996 5.94 8.71 -10.11
C ILE A 996 6.52 9.92 -10.84
N GLU A 997 5.88 11.09 -10.74
CA GLU A 997 6.38 12.33 -11.33
C GLU A 997 7.60 12.89 -10.59
N ASP A 998 7.71 12.63 -9.28
CA ASP A 998 8.91 12.97 -8.53
C ASP A 998 10.09 12.06 -8.94
N LEU A 999 9.82 10.78 -9.23
CA LEU A 999 10.82 9.89 -9.86
C LEU A 999 11.24 10.43 -11.24
N ALA A 1000 10.28 10.87 -12.07
CA ALA A 1000 10.59 11.45 -13.37
C ALA A 1000 11.50 12.70 -13.23
N GLN A 1001 11.25 13.53 -12.22
CA GLN A 1001 12.11 14.66 -11.91
C GLN A 1001 13.52 14.22 -11.51
N LEU A 1002 13.67 13.21 -10.65
CA LEU A 1002 15.01 12.70 -10.30
C LEU A 1002 15.73 12.11 -11.51
N ILE A 1003 15.03 11.39 -12.39
CA ILE A 1003 15.59 10.88 -13.64
C ILE A 1003 16.11 12.05 -14.49
N TYR A 1004 15.32 13.13 -14.62
CA TYR A 1004 15.71 14.35 -15.32
C TYR A 1004 16.97 14.99 -14.72
N ASP A 1005 17.03 15.14 -13.40
CA ASP A 1005 18.17 15.73 -12.69
C ASP A 1005 19.45 14.91 -12.88
N LEU A 1006 19.36 13.58 -12.80
CA LEU A 1006 20.50 12.68 -13.02
C LEU A 1006 20.98 12.72 -14.47
N LYS A 1007 20.08 12.86 -15.44
CA LYS A 1007 20.42 13.06 -16.86
C LYS A 1007 21.09 14.41 -17.11
N ASN A 1008 20.69 15.45 -16.40
CA ASN A 1008 21.36 16.75 -16.47
C ASN A 1008 22.77 16.69 -15.88
N ALA A 1009 22.97 15.94 -14.79
CA ALA A 1009 24.29 15.71 -14.22
C ALA A 1009 25.20 14.89 -15.14
N ASN A 1010 24.66 13.86 -15.81
CA ASN A 1010 25.39 13.02 -16.75
C ASN A 1010 24.50 12.53 -17.90
N ASN A 1011 24.53 13.24 -19.03
CA ASN A 1011 23.71 12.93 -20.19
C ASN A 1011 24.09 11.63 -20.92
N LYS A 1012 25.30 11.09 -20.66
CA LYS A 1012 25.79 9.84 -21.27
C LYS A 1012 25.38 8.61 -20.49
N ALA A 1013 25.18 8.72 -19.17
CA ALA A 1013 24.81 7.59 -18.34
C ALA A 1013 23.37 7.15 -18.62
N ARG A 1014 23.13 5.84 -18.72
CA ARG A 1014 21.76 5.30 -18.66
C ARG A 1014 21.23 5.41 -17.22
N ILE A 1015 19.93 5.60 -17.06
CA ILE A 1015 19.29 5.56 -15.73
C ILE A 1015 18.61 4.20 -15.56
N SER A 1016 18.98 3.50 -14.48
CA SER A 1016 18.34 2.27 -14.06
C SER A 1016 17.53 2.47 -12.78
N VAL A 1017 16.37 1.82 -12.66
CA VAL A 1017 15.55 1.86 -11.45
C VAL A 1017 15.45 0.45 -10.89
N LYS A 1018 15.90 0.26 -9.65
CA LYS A 1018 15.86 -1.03 -8.95
C LYS A 1018 14.58 -1.14 -8.12
N LEU A 1019 13.70 -2.01 -8.57
CA LEU A 1019 12.44 -2.40 -7.95
C LEU A 1019 12.57 -3.81 -7.33
N VAL A 1020 11.59 -4.19 -6.50
CA VAL A 1020 11.50 -5.54 -5.93
C VAL A 1020 10.21 -6.19 -6.38
N SER A 1021 10.27 -7.48 -6.66
CA SER A 1021 9.12 -8.29 -7.04
C SER A 1021 8.05 -8.27 -5.93
N GLU A 1022 6.86 -7.82 -6.28
CA GLU A 1022 5.60 -7.90 -5.54
C GLU A 1022 4.44 -7.79 -6.55
N LYS A 1023 3.17 -7.96 -6.14
CA LYS A 1023 2.03 -7.66 -7.03
C LYS A 1023 2.06 -6.20 -7.50
N GLY A 1024 1.71 -5.96 -8.76
CA GLY A 1024 1.65 -4.60 -9.31
C GLY A 1024 3.01 -4.03 -9.72
N VAL A 1025 4.12 -4.76 -9.53
CA VAL A 1025 5.45 -4.29 -9.95
C VAL A 1025 5.51 -4.04 -11.46
N GLY A 1026 4.73 -4.78 -12.27
CA GLY A 1026 4.66 -4.54 -13.71
C GLY A 1026 4.01 -3.19 -14.04
N THR A 1027 3.01 -2.80 -13.25
CA THR A 1027 2.34 -1.51 -13.34
C THR A 1027 3.27 -0.36 -12.92
N VAL A 1028 4.01 -0.53 -11.81
CA VAL A 1028 5.07 0.40 -11.41
C VAL A 1028 6.12 0.53 -12.51
N ALA A 1029 6.55 -0.58 -13.11
CA ALA A 1029 7.53 -0.59 -14.20
C ALA A 1029 7.04 0.16 -15.45
N ALA A 1030 5.74 0.10 -15.76
CA ALA A 1030 5.16 0.91 -16.84
C ALA A 1030 5.25 2.42 -16.55
N GLY A 1031 4.94 2.83 -15.31
CA GLY A 1031 5.17 4.21 -14.84
C GLY A 1031 6.65 4.62 -14.97
N VAL A 1032 7.58 3.79 -14.50
CA VAL A 1032 9.03 4.01 -14.58
C VAL A 1032 9.51 4.16 -16.03
N ALA A 1033 8.96 3.37 -16.95
CA ALA A 1033 9.25 3.50 -18.38
C ALA A 1033 8.71 4.82 -18.97
N LYS A 1034 7.50 5.25 -18.58
CA LYS A 1034 6.93 6.56 -18.95
C LYS A 1034 7.77 7.72 -18.40
N ALA A 1035 8.33 7.58 -17.20
CA ALA A 1035 9.22 8.54 -16.56
C ALA A 1035 10.61 8.67 -17.22
N GLY A 1036 10.92 7.82 -18.19
CA GLY A 1036 12.13 7.95 -19.01
C GLY A 1036 13.35 7.17 -18.49
N ALA A 1037 13.16 6.15 -17.65
CA ALA A 1037 14.24 5.22 -17.33
C ALA A 1037 14.67 4.42 -18.58
N GLN A 1038 15.92 3.96 -18.65
CA GLN A 1038 16.40 3.08 -19.75
C GLN A 1038 16.54 1.62 -19.32
N VAL A 1039 16.64 1.35 -18.02
CA VAL A 1039 16.76 -0.01 -17.48
C VAL A 1039 15.86 -0.13 -16.25
N ILE A 1040 15.16 -1.25 -16.12
CA ILE A 1040 14.37 -1.59 -14.94
C ILE A 1040 14.91 -2.90 -14.39
N LEU A 1041 15.33 -2.89 -13.13
CA LEU A 1041 15.80 -4.08 -12.43
C LEU A 1041 14.69 -4.60 -11.51
N ILE A 1042 14.28 -5.86 -11.69
CA ILE A 1042 13.36 -6.57 -10.79
C ILE A 1042 14.18 -7.49 -9.90
N SER A 1043 14.27 -7.15 -8.62
CA SER A 1043 14.95 -7.98 -7.61
C SER A 1043 14.02 -8.99 -6.96
N GLY A 1044 14.47 -10.23 -6.81
CA GLY A 1044 13.77 -11.26 -6.01
C GLY A 1044 13.95 -11.10 -4.50
N TYR A 1045 13.00 -11.63 -3.72
CA TYR A 1045 13.02 -11.67 -2.24
C TYR A 1045 14.30 -12.29 -1.67
N ASP A 1046 14.92 -13.21 -2.40
CA ASP A 1046 16.10 -13.98 -2.02
C ASP A 1046 17.43 -13.19 -2.17
N GLY A 1047 17.36 -11.90 -2.54
CA GLY A 1047 18.50 -11.00 -2.59
C GLY A 1047 19.30 -10.92 -1.28
N GLY A 1048 20.62 -10.74 -1.37
CA GLY A 1048 21.51 -10.62 -0.20
C GLY A 1048 21.44 -9.26 0.50
N THR A 1049 21.87 -9.22 1.77
CA THR A 1049 22.06 -7.98 2.54
C THR A 1049 23.19 -8.12 3.54
N GLY A 1050 23.87 -7.02 3.88
CA GLY A 1050 24.84 -6.98 4.97
C GLY A 1050 24.19 -6.82 6.35
N ALA A 1051 22.98 -6.24 6.41
CA ALA A 1051 22.22 -6.04 7.65
C ALA A 1051 20.75 -5.70 7.34
N ALA A 1052 19.82 -6.47 7.90
CA ALA A 1052 18.38 -6.20 7.85
C ALA A 1052 17.66 -6.87 9.05
N PRO A 1053 16.46 -6.41 9.43
CA PRO A 1053 15.59 -7.17 10.33
C PRO A 1053 15.32 -8.56 9.76
N ARG A 1054 15.23 -9.57 10.63
CA ARG A 1054 14.99 -10.95 10.23
C ARG A 1054 13.62 -11.11 9.56
N SER A 1055 12.61 -10.45 10.10
CA SER A 1055 11.24 -10.41 9.61
C SER A 1055 11.19 -9.96 8.14
N SER A 1056 11.99 -8.98 7.76
CA SER A 1056 12.04 -8.47 6.39
C SER A 1056 12.75 -9.42 5.43
N ILE A 1057 13.85 -10.07 5.87
CA ILE A 1057 14.57 -11.03 5.02
C ILE A 1057 13.67 -12.17 4.59
N HIS A 1058 12.86 -12.71 5.52
CA HIS A 1058 12.08 -13.93 5.25
C HIS A 1058 10.66 -13.67 4.75
N ASN A 1059 10.07 -12.52 5.08
CA ASN A 1059 8.63 -12.29 4.89
C ASN A 1059 8.28 -11.13 3.97
N ALA A 1060 9.25 -10.48 3.31
CA ALA A 1060 8.97 -9.38 2.39
C ALA A 1060 9.57 -9.62 1.00
N GLY A 1061 8.86 -9.18 -0.04
CA GLY A 1061 9.22 -9.44 -1.44
C GLY A 1061 8.78 -10.82 -1.93
N LEU A 1062 8.82 -11.00 -3.25
CA LEU A 1062 8.43 -12.24 -3.94
C LEU A 1062 9.52 -12.79 -4.85
N PRO A 1063 9.38 -14.04 -5.34
CA PRO A 1063 10.26 -14.61 -6.35
C PRO A 1063 10.35 -13.70 -7.58
N TRP A 1064 11.56 -13.54 -8.12
CA TRP A 1064 11.77 -12.69 -9.30
C TRP A 1064 11.07 -13.26 -10.53
N GLU A 1065 10.82 -14.57 -10.59
CA GLU A 1065 10.11 -15.23 -11.70
C GLU A 1065 8.72 -14.62 -11.92
N LEU A 1066 8.02 -14.28 -10.83
CA LEU A 1066 6.71 -13.63 -10.88
C LEU A 1066 6.81 -12.17 -11.33
N GLY A 1067 7.60 -11.36 -10.62
CA GLY A 1067 7.72 -9.93 -10.91
C GLY A 1067 8.34 -9.63 -12.28
N LEU A 1068 9.28 -10.46 -12.73
CA LEU A 1068 9.87 -10.36 -14.06
C LEU A 1068 8.85 -10.66 -15.15
N ALA A 1069 8.09 -11.75 -15.01
CA ALA A 1069 7.07 -12.13 -15.97
C ALA A 1069 5.92 -11.11 -16.02
N GLU A 1070 5.49 -10.60 -14.87
CA GLU A 1070 4.49 -9.52 -14.78
C GLU A 1070 5.00 -8.26 -15.49
N THR A 1071 6.22 -7.82 -15.19
CA THR A 1071 6.84 -6.65 -15.82
C THR A 1071 6.92 -6.80 -17.34
N GLN A 1072 7.34 -7.97 -17.81
CA GLN A 1072 7.40 -8.28 -19.24
C GLN A 1072 6.02 -8.18 -19.90
N GLN A 1073 5.00 -8.79 -19.29
CA GLN A 1073 3.62 -8.80 -19.79
C GLN A 1073 3.05 -7.38 -19.84
N THR A 1074 3.08 -6.67 -18.72
CA THR A 1074 2.51 -5.32 -18.61
C THR A 1074 3.18 -4.33 -19.55
N LEU A 1075 4.52 -4.36 -19.69
CA LEU A 1075 5.21 -3.47 -20.62
C LEU A 1075 4.89 -3.78 -22.09
N ILE A 1076 4.63 -5.04 -22.45
CA ILE A 1076 4.18 -5.42 -23.80
C ILE A 1076 2.77 -4.89 -24.06
N GLU A 1077 1.85 -5.14 -23.13
CA GLU A 1077 0.44 -4.70 -23.26
C GLU A 1077 0.33 -3.18 -23.37
N ASN A 1078 1.21 -2.45 -22.69
CA ASN A 1078 1.26 -0.98 -22.73
C ASN A 1078 2.09 -0.42 -23.89
N GLY A 1079 2.69 -1.25 -24.75
CA GLY A 1079 3.55 -0.78 -25.85
C GLY A 1079 4.85 -0.10 -25.39
N LEU A 1080 5.28 -0.33 -24.15
CA LEU A 1080 6.44 0.31 -23.52
C LEU A 1080 7.69 -0.58 -23.51
N ARG A 1081 7.56 -1.89 -23.76
CA ARG A 1081 8.67 -2.85 -23.61
C ARG A 1081 9.91 -2.53 -24.45
N GLN A 1082 9.74 -1.91 -25.61
CA GLN A 1082 10.86 -1.54 -26.48
C GLN A 1082 11.68 -0.33 -25.98
N ARG A 1083 11.18 0.40 -24.96
CA ARG A 1083 11.83 1.61 -24.42
C ARG A 1083 12.85 1.33 -23.33
N VAL A 1084 12.74 0.16 -22.70
CA VAL A 1084 13.51 -0.20 -21.50
C VAL A 1084 14.17 -1.56 -21.69
N ARG A 1085 15.37 -1.71 -21.14
CA ARG A 1085 15.95 -3.03 -20.89
C ARG A 1085 15.47 -3.54 -19.54
N ILE A 1086 15.25 -4.85 -19.43
CA ILE A 1086 14.87 -5.47 -18.16
C ILE A 1086 16.07 -6.24 -17.60
N GLU A 1087 16.40 -5.95 -16.35
CA GLU A 1087 17.42 -6.65 -15.57
C GLU A 1087 16.73 -7.47 -14.48
N THR A 1088 17.31 -8.60 -14.07
CA THR A 1088 16.87 -9.32 -12.88
C THR A 1088 18.06 -9.75 -12.01
N ASP A 1089 17.84 -9.79 -10.69
CA ASP A 1089 18.74 -10.37 -9.71
C ASP A 1089 17.94 -11.13 -8.63
N GLY A 1090 18.61 -12.00 -7.87
CA GLY A 1090 17.96 -12.88 -6.89
C GLY A 1090 18.43 -14.33 -7.04
N LYS A 1091 19.49 -14.66 -6.30
CA LYS A 1091 20.20 -15.96 -6.31
C LYS A 1091 20.24 -16.66 -7.69
N LEU A 1092 20.65 -15.91 -8.71
CA LEU A 1092 21.10 -16.49 -9.98
C LEU A 1092 22.44 -17.19 -9.71
N MET A 1093 22.47 -18.52 -9.84
CA MET A 1093 23.61 -19.35 -9.41
C MET A 1093 24.18 -20.20 -10.55
N SER A 1094 23.42 -20.36 -11.64
CA SER A 1094 23.82 -21.19 -12.78
C SER A 1094 23.44 -20.57 -14.13
N GLY A 1095 24.02 -21.09 -15.22
CA GLY A 1095 23.61 -20.72 -16.58
C GLY A 1095 22.16 -21.08 -16.89
N ARG A 1096 21.60 -22.10 -16.22
CA ARG A 1096 20.17 -22.44 -16.29
C ARG A 1096 19.28 -21.32 -15.75
N ASP A 1097 19.64 -20.73 -14.61
CA ASP A 1097 18.90 -19.60 -14.05
C ASP A 1097 18.87 -18.40 -15.01
N VAL A 1098 20.03 -18.10 -15.63
CA VAL A 1098 20.16 -17.03 -16.63
C VAL A 1098 19.27 -17.30 -17.84
N ALA A 1099 19.25 -18.53 -18.35
CA ALA A 1099 18.41 -18.91 -19.50
C ALA A 1099 16.91 -18.80 -19.18
N ILE A 1100 16.47 -19.23 -17.98
CA ILE A 1100 15.07 -19.08 -17.55
C ILE A 1100 14.70 -17.60 -17.44
N ALA A 1101 15.55 -16.79 -16.79
CA ALA A 1101 15.35 -15.35 -16.69
C ALA A 1101 15.26 -14.68 -18.08
N ALA A 1102 16.10 -15.08 -19.03
CA ALA A 1102 16.05 -14.59 -20.40
C ALA A 1102 14.72 -14.90 -21.10
N ILE A 1103 14.22 -16.13 -20.95
CA ILE A 1103 12.91 -16.56 -21.50
C ILE A 1103 11.77 -15.75 -20.89
N LEU A 1104 11.83 -15.44 -19.60
CA LEU A 1104 10.84 -14.64 -18.89
C LEU A 1104 10.91 -13.14 -19.22
N GLY A 1105 11.95 -12.69 -19.93
CA GLY A 1105 12.01 -11.33 -20.50
C GLY A 1105 13.23 -10.49 -20.09
N ALA A 1106 14.13 -11.01 -19.25
CA ALA A 1106 15.34 -10.30 -18.85
C ALA A 1106 16.39 -10.24 -19.97
N GLU A 1107 17.18 -9.18 -19.99
CA GLU A 1107 18.25 -8.93 -20.96
C GLU A 1107 19.62 -8.75 -20.28
N GLU A 1108 19.63 -8.33 -19.01
CA GLU A 1108 20.81 -8.13 -18.17
C GLU A 1108 20.62 -8.90 -16.84
N PHE A 1109 21.69 -9.39 -16.22
CA PHE A 1109 21.63 -10.33 -15.08
C PHE A 1109 22.58 -9.93 -13.95
N GLY A 1110 22.05 -9.77 -12.74
CA GLY A 1110 22.79 -9.35 -11.55
C GLY A 1110 23.23 -10.52 -10.65
N PHE A 1111 24.52 -10.56 -10.30
CA PHE A 1111 25.11 -11.55 -9.39
C PHE A 1111 25.74 -10.87 -8.18
N ALA A 1112 25.28 -11.20 -6.97
CA ALA A 1112 25.84 -10.61 -5.74
C ALA A 1112 26.55 -11.66 -4.86
N THR A 1113 25.79 -12.61 -4.33
CA THR A 1113 26.33 -13.61 -3.38
C THR A 1113 27.36 -14.54 -4.01
N ALA A 1114 27.14 -15.00 -5.24
CA ALA A 1114 28.06 -15.93 -5.90
C ALA A 1114 29.47 -15.35 -6.06
N PRO A 1115 29.67 -14.10 -6.56
CA PRO A 1115 30.97 -13.43 -6.52
C PRO A 1115 31.61 -13.39 -5.13
N LEU A 1116 30.85 -13.06 -4.06
CA LEU A 1116 31.39 -13.09 -2.70
C LEU A 1116 31.87 -14.48 -2.28
N VAL A 1117 31.14 -15.53 -2.65
CA VAL A 1117 31.54 -16.93 -2.39
C VAL A 1117 32.83 -17.27 -3.11
N THR A 1118 32.99 -16.87 -4.38
CA THR A 1118 34.24 -17.09 -5.14
C THR A 1118 35.43 -16.35 -4.53
N MET A 1119 35.20 -15.23 -3.86
CA MET A 1119 36.23 -14.48 -3.12
C MET A 1119 36.51 -15.01 -1.70
N GLY A 1120 35.76 -16.02 -1.23
CA GLY A 1120 36.01 -16.69 0.06
C GLY A 1120 34.88 -16.61 1.08
N CYS A 1121 33.71 -16.05 0.76
CA CYS A 1121 32.56 -16.11 1.66
C CYS A 1121 32.13 -17.56 1.90
N VAL A 1122 31.98 -17.93 3.18
CA VAL A 1122 31.57 -19.26 3.64
C VAL A 1122 30.16 -19.28 4.26
N MET A 1123 29.35 -18.24 3.99
CA MET A 1123 27.94 -18.14 4.42
C MET A 1123 27.69 -18.25 5.94
N MET A 1124 28.59 -17.68 6.76
CA MET A 1124 28.45 -17.69 8.23
C MET A 1124 27.31 -16.80 8.77
N ARG A 1125 26.86 -15.81 7.99
CA ARG A 1125 25.78 -14.84 8.33
C ARG A 1125 26.06 -14.11 9.64
N VAL A 1126 27.15 -13.33 9.66
CA VAL A 1126 27.66 -12.58 10.82
C VAL A 1126 27.81 -11.09 10.51
#